data_AF-A0A6A5UBZ4-F1
#
_entry.id   AF-A0A6A5UBZ4-F1
#
_cell.length_a   1.000
_cell.length_b   1.000
_cell.length_c   1.000
_cell.angle_alpha   90.00
_cell.angle_beta   90.00
_cell.angle_gamma   90.00
#
_symmetry.space_group_name_H-M   'P 1'
#
loop_
_entity.id
_entity.type
_entity.pdbx_description
1 polymer ?
#
loop_
_entity_poly.entity_id
_entity_poly.type
_entity_poly.pdbx_seq_one_letter_code
_entity_poly.pdbx_strand_id
1 'polypeptide(L)'
;MKSLCLEDPRGKLKGLTPEQFLDSQIPLWRIWARWTPDDKRLRLFNDLPLEQKAILYDVLALEGPDFASGGKGTLREGLLEQYGSAKHIVSFRSLLFELPRGSTTKDTLAELLNCLLTALENSSRPTSGEQSGPFKLFTELTLKRPITLDALQLVEATSMIEDTPKWHVHNAVLEIFTNRECIAGRHILSLQHVICALEYKSGEALSKVLLMPWLIEGIERCISQCQLAIRTHIEAGAEWSHLIMEFYTFCGTVKSSGKCFARIDGKVRALLEALPSIEVLRTVLEIYAAIGYETMYEEVFSSNRARESIEAWCISRLIEKSPTVKEEQENLVGAMVEIWSHTKTDQDINNEKRKLAILVSRINSPRLDHNRLLNCLHTITILPQETTTCLLSNIDFYNVQSDGQEGNKQSSQEASCIGFLRLLTTGIDDAGLVECWRFVLFVMMEASPPTTMLEYIFDHFRVRQWLQIVRDVYAAFADIVETMALLPLPFLLQERSHRWIQRLSIFLPTLERLENTSVSHPSITTALKFIFKGGEGTWVDYLIGILEDLTKMVDRPVERLMQKVVGQLESEGLNAKVVASCVKALRASTSEGLDACEQIWDGRYGVTSTNTPTNDAEGMPHPSSSESVPKMPFETSPIPTVVLEVMIAGFLQDNHLISTNEVAIKALARLFNLSIHDITIPDWKLDQAALYWAAEGQNILNEAERLHRLKRALRAKDPEGTKILLEKLGIEDISPLDEEIEELDVEVAGAVEKLGENEVEMSFSLAGYTELQRSGLGIGDAKALLVRLFLDYSDDIPTAFCLHLDTDVHDWNSEHTPWVPPLTTSARLVSRILHRNLNHVRPKITRLHAFIKKMIIDLTESCAVCGRIHHANGIRLRRSLPCDMVSCKRTWDMLPLDVRFPELRIDTFAVDLILTTVYAAARCGKMELLPGCPITNAVWVQGILDTLPHLSTLRPVANLARHLASFHRDAERLIVWALTHFRGFLTTATGILKIPSLPTGTHQFILASASPDLEMKYSSSLSSYSKYPNPKTTVLFHGTSLDRLPSILASGLREYSGTSLQRTGAVHGNGIYLAEEPSFSFSYSATAVSWTNSGLNGMRMVLGCEVVGDGNSVAKGVHVLHDPAKVMVRYVFMFPGSAHAPPSQHVVPAMASAMSALRTGAV
;
A
#
# COMPACT_ATOMS: atom_id res chain seq x y z
N MET A 1 -70.29 38.69 25.31
CA MET A 1 -70.06 38.38 26.74
C MET A 1 -71.11 39.11 27.58
N LYS A 2 -72.26 38.48 27.81
CA LYS A 2 -73.23 38.90 28.83
C LYS A 2 -72.89 38.14 30.12
N SER A 3 -72.82 38.86 31.24
CA SER A 3 -72.85 38.37 32.62
C SER A 3 -71.71 37.45 33.09
N LEU A 4 -70.69 38.03 33.73
CA LEU A 4 -69.88 37.35 34.75
C LEU A 4 -69.68 38.32 35.92
N CYS A 5 -70.53 38.21 36.94
CA CYS A 5 -70.39 38.90 38.22
C CYS A 5 -69.81 37.92 39.25
N LEU A 6 -68.75 38.32 39.96
CA LEU A 6 -68.30 37.65 41.18
C LEU A 6 -68.89 38.41 42.38
N GLU A 7 -69.52 37.69 43.31
CA GLU A 7 -70.12 38.25 44.52
C GLU A 7 -69.05 38.60 45.57
N ASP A 8 -69.04 39.85 46.01
CA ASP A 8 -68.45 40.30 47.29
C ASP A 8 -69.50 40.07 48.40
N PRO A 9 -69.14 39.56 49.59
CA PRO A 9 -70.04 39.37 50.74
C PRO A 9 -70.79 40.62 51.23
N ARG A 10 -70.63 41.79 50.59
CA ARG A 10 -71.35 43.04 50.92
C ARG A 10 -72.29 43.60 49.83
N GLY A 11 -72.60 42.84 48.78
CA GLY A 11 -73.81 43.08 47.97
C GLY A 11 -73.92 44.43 47.22
N LYS A 12 -72.80 45.03 46.78
CA LYS A 12 -72.82 46.15 45.81
C LYS A 12 -72.06 45.79 44.53
N LEU A 13 -72.80 45.71 43.42
CA LEU A 13 -72.26 45.55 42.07
C LEU A 13 -71.53 46.83 41.63
N LYS A 14 -70.19 46.83 41.68
CA LYS A 14 -69.39 47.71 40.82
C LYS A 14 -69.08 46.95 39.53
N GLY A 15 -69.63 47.40 38.40
CA GLY A 15 -69.24 46.88 37.11
C GLY A 15 -67.75 47.14 36.89
N LEU A 16 -66.97 46.08 36.68
CA LEU A 16 -65.59 46.21 36.23
C LEU A 16 -65.63 46.87 34.85
N THR A 17 -64.84 47.94 34.63
CA THR A 17 -64.64 48.43 33.26
C THR A 17 -64.03 47.31 32.41
N PRO A 18 -64.20 47.31 31.07
CA PRO A 18 -63.57 46.32 30.19
C PRO A 18 -62.08 46.17 30.47
N GLU A 19 -61.39 47.26 30.79
CA GLU A 19 -59.98 47.28 31.17
C GLU A 19 -59.74 46.59 32.52
N GLN A 20 -60.57 46.84 33.53
CA GLN A 20 -60.46 46.17 34.84
C GLN A 20 -60.76 44.67 34.76
N PHE A 21 -61.70 44.28 33.88
CA PHE A 21 -61.97 42.88 33.59
C PHE A 21 -60.77 42.23 32.89
N LEU A 22 -60.24 42.86 31.84
CA LEU A 22 -59.06 42.36 31.14
C LEU A 22 -57.82 42.37 32.05
N ASP A 23 -57.67 43.30 32.98
CA ASP A 23 -56.60 43.30 33.98
C ASP A 23 -56.71 42.11 34.94
N SER A 24 -57.94 41.71 35.29
CA SER A 24 -58.18 40.56 36.16
C SER A 24 -58.03 39.21 35.45
N GLN A 25 -58.44 39.11 34.18
CA GLN A 25 -58.49 37.85 33.44
C GLN A 25 -57.27 37.63 32.54
N ILE A 26 -56.66 38.71 32.05
CA ILE A 26 -55.54 38.70 31.10
C ILE A 26 -54.55 39.82 31.49
N PRO A 27 -53.79 39.67 32.60
CA PRO A 27 -52.98 40.75 33.17
C PRO A 27 -51.96 41.42 32.21
N LEU A 28 -51.67 40.77 31.09
CA LEU A 28 -50.72 41.22 30.06
C LEU A 28 -51.40 41.77 28.79
N TRP A 29 -52.73 41.91 28.75
CA TRP A 29 -53.47 42.31 27.53
C TRP A 29 -53.00 43.64 26.95
N ARG A 30 -52.55 44.59 27.80
CA ARG A 30 -52.03 45.88 27.33
C ARG A 30 -50.72 45.77 26.56
N ILE A 31 -49.89 44.78 26.89
CA ILE A 31 -48.64 44.51 26.18
C ILE A 31 -48.98 43.95 24.79
N TRP A 32 -49.91 43.00 24.72
CA TRP A 32 -50.41 42.45 23.46
C TRP A 32 -51.15 43.48 22.60
N ALA A 33 -51.93 44.38 23.20
CA ALA A 33 -52.64 45.43 22.47
C ALA A 33 -51.71 46.51 21.90
N ARG A 34 -50.50 46.66 22.46
CA ARG A 34 -49.46 47.56 21.98
C ARG A 34 -48.53 46.91 20.95
N TRP A 35 -48.62 45.59 20.77
CA TRP A 35 -47.71 44.86 19.89
C TRP A 35 -47.95 45.25 18.41
N THR A 36 -46.93 45.85 17.80
CA THR A 36 -46.94 46.30 16.39
C THR A 36 -45.71 45.74 15.68
N PRO A 37 -45.69 44.43 15.38
CA PRO A 37 -44.56 43.78 14.69
C PRO A 37 -44.49 44.15 13.21
N ASP A 38 -43.36 43.87 12.57
CA ASP A 38 -43.27 43.90 11.11
C ASP A 38 -43.96 42.66 10.50
N ASP A 39 -45.13 42.86 9.87
CA ASP A 39 -45.93 41.78 9.28
C ASP A 39 -45.18 41.02 8.16
N LYS A 40 -44.31 41.69 7.40
CA LYS A 40 -43.54 41.03 6.33
C LYS A 40 -42.51 40.08 6.93
N ARG A 41 -41.84 40.54 7.98
CA ARG A 41 -40.83 39.77 8.70
C ARG A 41 -41.45 38.55 9.40
N LEU A 42 -42.61 38.73 10.04
CA LEU A 42 -43.33 37.62 10.68
C LEU A 42 -43.77 36.55 9.68
N ARG A 43 -44.21 36.93 8.47
CA ARG A 43 -44.54 35.96 7.41
C ARG A 43 -43.31 35.17 6.97
N LEU A 44 -42.19 35.84 6.71
CA LEU A 44 -40.93 35.18 6.37
C LEU A 44 -40.51 34.20 7.48
N PHE A 45 -40.59 34.62 8.74
CA PHE A 45 -40.24 33.78 9.88
C PHE A 45 -41.21 32.62 10.09
N ASN A 46 -42.48 32.80 9.76
CA ASN A 46 -43.48 31.74 9.80
C ASN A 46 -43.25 30.67 8.72
N ASP A 47 -42.57 30.99 7.63
CA ASP A 47 -42.29 30.03 6.56
C ASP A 47 -40.98 29.25 6.79
N LEU A 48 -40.20 29.60 7.84
CA LEU A 48 -39.00 28.87 8.22
C LEU A 48 -39.30 27.42 8.67
N PRO A 49 -38.43 26.45 8.34
CA PRO A 49 -38.49 25.10 8.90
C PRO A 49 -38.51 25.10 10.42
N LEU A 50 -39.22 24.14 11.03
CA LEU A 50 -39.34 24.02 12.48
C LEU A 50 -37.99 23.94 13.20
N GLU A 51 -37.02 23.27 12.61
CA GLU A 51 -35.66 23.15 13.14
C GLU A 51 -34.94 24.50 13.20
N GLN A 52 -35.09 25.34 12.17
CA GLN A 52 -34.50 26.67 12.12
C GLN A 52 -35.19 27.61 13.12
N LYS A 53 -36.52 27.54 13.24
CA LYS A 53 -37.27 28.30 14.25
C LYS A 53 -36.86 27.96 15.68
N ALA A 54 -36.57 26.68 15.96
CA ALA A 54 -36.11 26.26 17.28
C ALA A 54 -34.77 26.90 17.66
N ILE A 55 -33.84 27.02 16.69
CA ILE A 55 -32.54 27.68 16.88
C ILE A 55 -32.71 29.20 17.04
N LEU A 56 -33.64 29.81 16.29
CA LEU A 56 -33.84 31.25 16.26
C LEU A 56 -34.77 31.79 17.35
N TYR A 57 -35.28 30.96 18.25
CA TYR A 57 -36.34 31.32 19.19
C TYR A 57 -36.14 32.68 19.89
N ASP A 58 -34.94 32.96 20.38
CA ASP A 58 -34.64 34.22 21.08
C ASP A 58 -34.47 35.42 20.12
N VAL A 59 -34.03 35.21 18.88
CA VAL A 59 -34.00 36.26 17.85
C VAL A 59 -35.41 36.59 17.38
N LEU A 60 -36.25 35.57 17.17
CA LEU A 60 -37.66 35.74 16.81
C LEU A 60 -38.43 36.47 17.91
N ALA A 61 -38.07 36.25 19.18
CA ALA A 61 -38.68 36.94 20.31
C ALA A 61 -38.48 38.47 20.28
N LEU A 62 -37.46 38.97 19.58
CA LEU A 62 -37.22 40.42 19.43
C LEU A 62 -38.35 41.14 18.68
N GLU A 63 -39.06 40.44 17.79
CA GLU A 63 -40.27 40.90 17.10
C GLU A 63 -41.56 40.61 17.88
N GLY A 64 -41.45 39.97 19.05
CA GLY A 64 -42.58 39.70 19.93
C GLY A 64 -43.04 40.95 20.72
N PRO A 65 -44.13 40.82 21.51
CA PRO A 65 -44.61 41.89 22.37
C PRO A 65 -43.56 42.34 23.40
N ASP A 66 -43.57 43.63 23.75
CA ASP A 66 -42.62 44.21 24.71
C ASP A 66 -42.91 43.81 26.16
N PHE A 67 -42.46 42.61 26.54
CA PHE A 67 -42.50 42.14 27.93
C PHE A 67 -41.39 42.75 28.80
N ALA A 68 -40.45 43.50 28.21
CA ALA A 68 -39.37 44.11 28.97
C ALA A 68 -39.85 45.42 29.61
N SER A 69 -40.23 46.42 28.81
CA SER A 69 -40.65 47.74 29.30
C SER A 69 -42.17 47.89 29.42
N GLY A 70 -42.94 47.03 28.74
CA GLY A 70 -44.41 47.10 28.68
C GLY A 70 -44.95 48.31 27.92
N GLY A 71 -44.07 49.14 27.35
CA GLY A 71 -44.38 50.46 26.82
C GLY A 71 -44.20 50.62 25.31
N LYS A 72 -43.50 49.69 24.64
CA LYS A 72 -43.14 49.80 23.22
C LYS A 72 -43.87 48.79 22.33
N GLY A 73 -43.75 48.97 21.02
CA GLY A 73 -44.43 48.17 20.00
C GLY A 73 -43.84 46.77 19.82
N THR A 74 -42.55 46.61 20.09
CA THR A 74 -41.83 45.32 20.01
C THR A 74 -40.85 45.15 21.17
N LEU A 75 -40.47 43.91 21.48
CA LEU A 75 -39.48 43.61 22.52
C LEU A 75 -38.13 44.27 22.24
N ARG A 76 -37.72 44.32 20.97
CA ARG A 76 -36.53 45.06 20.52
C ARG A 76 -36.55 46.53 20.94
N GLU A 77 -37.65 47.23 20.70
CA GLU A 77 -37.80 48.64 21.11
C GLU A 77 -37.83 48.80 22.64
N GLY A 78 -38.43 47.84 23.34
CA GLY A 78 -38.41 47.77 24.79
C GLY A 78 -37.01 47.62 25.37
N LEU A 79 -36.19 46.75 24.77
CA LEU A 79 -34.78 46.58 25.14
C LEU A 79 -33.97 47.86 24.92
N LEU A 80 -34.22 48.60 23.83
CA LEU A 80 -33.61 49.91 23.59
C LEU A 80 -34.02 50.95 24.62
N GLU A 81 -35.28 50.93 25.07
CA GLU A 81 -35.76 51.86 26.10
C GLU A 81 -35.12 51.60 27.47
N GLN A 82 -34.87 50.34 27.80
CA GLN A 82 -34.20 49.94 29.04
C GLN A 82 -32.68 50.16 29.02
N TYR A 83 -32.10 50.40 27.83
CA TYR A 83 -30.67 50.64 27.68
C TYR A 83 -30.31 52.08 28.11
N GLY A 84 -30.10 52.26 29.42
CA GLY A 84 -29.81 53.56 30.04
C GLY A 84 -28.37 53.77 30.53
N SER A 85 -27.46 52.80 30.32
CA SER A 85 -26.06 52.86 30.81
C SER A 85 -25.08 52.38 29.75
N ALA A 86 -23.89 52.99 29.69
CA ALA A 86 -22.79 52.70 28.76
C ALA A 86 -22.18 51.29 28.94
N LYS A 87 -22.95 50.24 28.71
CA LYS A 87 -22.50 48.84 28.82
C LYS A 87 -21.99 48.37 27.47
N HIS A 88 -20.76 47.89 27.44
CA HIS A 88 -20.15 47.31 26.24
C HIS A 88 -20.78 45.98 25.82
N ILE A 89 -21.40 45.25 26.77
CA ILE A 89 -22.06 43.98 26.52
C ILE A 89 -23.51 44.09 26.98
N VAL A 90 -24.44 43.77 26.09
CA VAL A 90 -25.88 43.74 26.36
C VAL A 90 -26.37 42.31 26.16
N SER A 91 -26.97 41.72 27.17
CA SER A 91 -27.48 40.35 27.11
C SER A 91 -29.00 40.32 27.11
N PHE A 92 -29.59 39.55 26.20
CA PHE A 92 -31.01 39.21 26.20
C PHE A 92 -31.16 37.71 26.02
N ARG A 93 -31.54 37.01 27.09
CA ARG A 93 -31.61 35.53 27.12
C ARG A 93 -30.30 34.91 26.62
N SER A 94 -30.33 34.11 25.54
CA SER A 94 -29.13 33.54 24.93
C SER A 94 -28.36 34.50 24.02
N LEU A 95 -28.94 35.65 23.65
CA LEU A 95 -28.29 36.63 22.78
C LEU A 95 -27.34 37.53 23.59
N LEU A 96 -26.11 37.65 23.10
CA LEU A 96 -25.09 38.53 23.65
C LEU A 96 -24.70 39.54 22.56
N PHE A 97 -24.91 40.82 22.80
CA PHE A 97 -24.54 41.90 21.89
C PHE A 97 -23.28 42.59 22.42
N GLU A 98 -22.28 42.76 21.56
CA GLU A 98 -21.02 43.43 21.88
C GLU A 98 -20.93 44.74 21.09
N LEU A 99 -20.99 45.86 21.82
CA LEU A 99 -20.94 47.21 21.27
C LEU A 99 -19.48 47.66 21.12
N PRO A 100 -19.11 48.38 20.04
CA PRO A 100 -17.75 48.87 19.85
C PRO A 100 -17.23 49.71 21.03
N ARG A 101 -15.97 49.50 21.42
CA ARG A 101 -15.28 50.29 22.45
C ARG A 101 -15.23 51.76 22.02
N GLY A 102 -16.07 52.60 22.64
CA GLY A 102 -16.17 54.03 22.33
C GLY A 102 -17.52 54.49 21.78
N SER A 103 -18.42 53.56 21.40
CA SER A 103 -19.77 53.87 20.88
C SER A 103 -20.85 53.06 21.59
N THR A 104 -21.03 53.31 22.89
CA THR A 104 -22.03 52.62 23.74
C THR A 104 -23.36 53.37 23.80
N THR A 105 -23.78 53.98 22.68
CA THR A 105 -25.04 54.75 22.61
C THR A 105 -26.24 53.84 22.34
N LYS A 106 -27.43 54.35 22.66
CA LYS A 106 -28.71 53.70 22.31
C LYS A 106 -28.85 53.52 20.80
N ASP A 107 -28.31 54.45 20.02
CA ASP A 107 -28.32 54.40 18.55
C ASP A 107 -27.47 53.25 18.00
N THR A 108 -26.29 52.98 18.58
CA THR A 108 -25.44 51.85 18.15
C THR A 108 -26.08 50.50 18.48
N LEU A 109 -26.77 50.38 19.62
CA LEU A 109 -27.54 49.17 19.93
C LEU A 109 -28.75 49.01 18.99
N ALA A 110 -29.40 50.12 18.62
CA ALA A 110 -30.51 50.11 17.67
C ALA A 110 -30.04 49.66 16.28
N GLU A 111 -28.88 50.15 15.84
CA GLU A 111 -28.23 49.71 14.60
C GLU A 111 -27.91 48.21 14.62
N LEU A 112 -27.26 47.70 15.67
CA LEU A 112 -26.98 46.27 15.82
C LEU A 112 -28.24 45.39 15.77
N LEU A 113 -29.29 45.78 16.48
CA LEU A 113 -30.55 45.03 16.50
C LEU A 113 -31.26 45.06 15.14
N ASN A 114 -31.16 46.16 14.40
CA ASN A 114 -31.69 46.25 13.03
C ASN A 114 -30.86 45.40 12.06
N CYS A 115 -29.53 45.52 12.09
CA CYS A 115 -28.63 44.72 11.27
C CYS A 115 -28.77 43.21 11.53
N LEU A 116 -29.00 42.78 12.78
CA LEU A 116 -29.25 41.38 13.11
C LEU A 116 -30.48 40.84 12.38
N LEU A 117 -31.57 41.61 12.38
CA LEU A 117 -32.82 41.18 11.76
C LEU A 117 -32.75 41.23 10.24
N THR A 118 -32.08 42.23 9.65
CA THR A 118 -31.79 42.28 8.21
C THR A 118 -30.91 41.11 7.78
N ALA A 119 -29.87 40.78 8.55
CA ALA A 119 -29.00 39.64 8.28
C ALA A 119 -29.77 38.31 8.36
N LEU A 120 -30.67 38.18 9.35
CA LEU A 120 -31.56 37.03 9.46
C LEU A 120 -32.47 36.91 8.23
N GLU A 121 -33.12 38.00 7.81
CA GLU A 121 -33.97 38.02 6.62
C GLU A 121 -33.22 37.54 5.37
N ASN A 122 -32.02 38.07 5.13
CA ASN A 122 -31.19 37.69 4.00
C ASN A 122 -30.78 36.21 4.05
N SER A 123 -30.43 35.71 5.24
CA SER A 123 -30.07 34.31 5.45
C SER A 123 -31.24 33.31 5.36
N SER A 124 -32.47 33.83 5.46
CA SER A 124 -33.73 33.06 5.49
C SER A 124 -34.42 32.96 4.13
N ARG A 125 -33.89 33.59 3.09
CA ARG A 125 -34.48 33.52 1.75
C ARG A 125 -34.31 32.11 1.16
N PRO A 126 -35.34 31.55 0.49
CA PRO A 126 -35.24 30.23 -0.10
C PRO A 126 -34.21 30.22 -1.23
N THR A 127 -33.08 29.55 -1.01
CA THR A 127 -32.08 29.27 -2.05
C THR A 127 -32.45 27.99 -2.81
N SER A 128 -32.17 27.94 -4.11
CA SER A 128 -32.54 26.85 -5.04
C SER A 128 -31.81 25.51 -4.83
N GLY A 129 -31.29 25.22 -3.63
CA GLY A 129 -30.54 23.99 -3.33
C GLY A 129 -30.64 23.53 -1.87
N GLU A 130 -30.47 22.23 -1.65
CA GLU A 130 -30.66 21.50 -0.37
C GLU A 130 -29.65 21.85 0.76
N GLN A 131 -28.84 22.90 0.66
CA GLN A 131 -27.86 23.27 1.69
C GLN A 131 -27.97 24.75 2.08
N SER A 132 -28.39 25.05 3.32
CA SER A 132 -28.57 26.42 3.81
C SER A 132 -27.24 27.06 4.27
N GLY A 133 -26.28 27.23 3.36
CA GLY A 133 -25.01 27.93 3.59
C GLY A 133 -25.18 29.31 4.27
N PRO A 134 -26.08 30.19 3.77
CA PRO A 134 -26.35 31.50 4.37
C PRO A 134 -26.83 31.43 5.82
N PHE A 135 -27.76 30.53 6.11
CA PHE A 135 -28.31 30.31 7.46
C PHE A 135 -27.24 29.79 8.43
N LYS A 136 -26.37 28.88 7.97
CA LYS A 136 -25.27 28.36 8.77
C LYS A 136 -24.26 29.46 9.10
N LEU A 137 -23.89 30.31 8.13
CA LEU A 137 -23.02 31.46 8.36
C LEU A 137 -23.61 32.42 9.41
N PHE A 138 -24.90 32.75 9.28
CA PHE A 138 -25.61 33.60 10.24
C PHE A 138 -25.56 33.01 11.66
N THR A 139 -25.97 31.75 11.83
CA THR A 139 -26.05 31.11 13.15
C THR A 139 -24.69 30.99 13.85
N GLU A 140 -23.64 30.62 13.11
CA GLU A 140 -22.28 30.46 13.66
C GLU A 140 -21.63 31.79 14.07
N LEU A 141 -21.89 32.86 13.33
CA LEU A 141 -21.29 34.17 13.61
C LEU A 141 -22.10 35.02 14.60
N THR A 142 -23.41 34.75 14.77
CA THR A 142 -24.29 35.59 15.60
C THR A 142 -24.89 34.89 16.81
N LEU A 143 -25.21 33.59 16.76
CA LEU A 143 -25.89 32.92 17.88
C LEU A 143 -24.93 32.14 18.77
N LYS A 144 -23.85 31.63 18.20
CA LYS A 144 -22.82 30.88 18.93
C LYS A 144 -21.71 31.77 19.51
N ARG A 145 -21.77 33.08 19.22
CA ARG A 145 -20.76 34.08 19.58
C ARG A 145 -21.44 35.39 19.96
N PRO A 146 -20.76 36.32 20.64
CA PRO A 146 -21.26 37.68 20.78
C PRO A 146 -21.52 38.31 19.41
N ILE A 147 -22.70 38.90 19.26
CA ILE A 147 -23.18 39.61 18.07
C ILE A 147 -22.43 40.93 18.00
N THR A 148 -21.52 41.03 17.04
CA THR A 148 -20.76 42.24 16.72
C THR A 148 -21.21 42.84 15.40
N LEU A 149 -20.94 44.14 15.21
CA LEU A 149 -21.26 44.81 13.95
C LEU A 149 -20.47 44.20 12.79
N ASP A 150 -19.19 43.89 13.00
CA ASP A 150 -18.32 43.25 12.00
C ASP A 150 -18.87 41.89 11.53
N ALA A 151 -19.39 41.08 12.47
CA ALA A 151 -19.99 39.79 12.14
C ALA A 151 -21.26 39.94 11.31
N LEU A 152 -22.11 40.92 11.64
CA LEU A 152 -23.34 41.21 10.90
C LEU A 152 -23.06 41.76 9.50
N GLN A 153 -22.12 42.70 9.38
CA GLN A 153 -21.67 43.23 8.09
C GLN A 153 -21.08 42.14 7.21
N LEU A 154 -20.35 41.18 7.79
CA LEU A 154 -19.81 40.04 7.07
C LEU A 154 -20.92 39.11 6.56
N VAL A 155 -21.91 38.78 7.40
CA VAL A 155 -23.07 37.95 6.99
C VAL A 155 -23.84 38.64 5.87
N GLU A 156 -24.13 39.93 6.02
CA GLU A 156 -24.85 40.72 5.01
C GLU A 156 -24.08 40.78 3.69
N ALA A 157 -22.78 41.10 3.74
CA ALA A 157 -21.93 41.18 2.56
C ALA A 157 -21.78 39.83 1.84
N THR A 158 -21.73 38.72 2.59
CA THR A 158 -21.64 37.38 2.00
C THR A 158 -22.97 36.94 1.39
N SER A 159 -24.10 37.34 1.99
CA SER A 159 -25.45 36.99 1.50
C SER A 159 -25.79 37.57 0.11
N MET A 160 -24.99 38.51 -0.40
CA MET A 160 -25.10 39.04 -1.76
C MET A 160 -24.46 38.11 -2.81
N ILE A 161 -23.80 37.04 -2.39
CA ILE A 161 -23.09 36.09 -3.24
C ILE A 161 -23.80 34.74 -3.16
N GLU A 162 -24.21 34.20 -4.30
CA GLU A 162 -24.85 32.89 -4.35
C GLU A 162 -23.83 31.76 -4.25
N ASP A 163 -24.13 30.73 -3.45
CA ASP A 163 -23.37 29.48 -3.48
C ASP A 163 -23.67 28.74 -4.80
N THR A 164 -22.66 28.08 -5.34
CA THR A 164 -22.82 27.15 -6.47
C THR A 164 -22.39 25.75 -6.06
N PRO A 165 -22.76 24.69 -6.80
CA PRO A 165 -22.33 23.32 -6.48
C PRO A 165 -20.80 23.12 -6.42
N LYS A 166 -20.03 24.03 -7.04
CA LYS A 166 -18.56 24.02 -7.02
C LYS A 166 -17.97 25.02 -6.03
N TRP A 167 -18.74 26.02 -5.59
CA TRP A 167 -18.25 27.17 -4.82
C TRP A 167 -19.18 27.44 -3.64
N HIS A 168 -18.76 27.01 -2.45
CA HIS A 168 -19.48 27.25 -1.20
C HIS A 168 -18.89 28.45 -0.46
N VAL A 169 -19.16 29.66 -0.95
CA VAL A 169 -18.59 30.91 -0.45
C VAL A 169 -18.97 31.13 1.02
N HIS A 170 -20.19 30.80 1.43
CA HIS A 170 -20.62 30.98 2.82
C HIS A 170 -19.81 30.13 3.81
N ASN A 171 -19.51 28.87 3.47
CA ASN A 171 -18.68 28.00 4.30
C ASN A 171 -17.22 28.47 4.31
N ALA A 172 -16.71 28.90 3.15
CA ALA A 172 -15.34 29.39 3.02
C ALA A 172 -15.12 30.67 3.84
N VAL A 173 -16.04 31.64 3.76
CA VAL A 173 -15.99 32.87 4.55
C VAL A 173 -16.06 32.56 6.05
N LEU A 174 -16.97 31.67 6.46
CA LEU A 174 -17.08 31.25 7.86
C LEU A 174 -15.76 30.66 8.38
N GLU A 175 -15.14 29.79 7.61
CA GLU A 175 -13.90 29.12 7.96
C GLU A 175 -12.74 30.11 8.07
N ILE A 176 -12.55 30.97 7.06
CA ILE A 176 -11.48 31.97 7.05
C ILE A 176 -11.65 32.98 8.18
N PHE A 177 -12.87 33.50 8.39
CA PHE A 177 -13.11 34.51 9.42
C PHE A 177 -12.99 33.95 10.85
N THR A 178 -13.40 32.69 11.05
CA THR A 178 -13.23 32.00 12.34
C THR A 178 -11.76 31.71 12.65
N ASN A 179 -10.95 31.43 11.62
CA ASN A 179 -9.53 31.11 11.76
C ASN A 179 -8.61 32.30 11.45
N ARG A 180 -9.11 33.55 11.50
CA ARG A 180 -8.36 34.76 11.08
C ARG A 180 -6.99 34.95 11.75
N GLU A 181 -6.79 34.39 12.94
CA GLU A 181 -5.51 34.44 13.66
C GLU A 181 -4.52 33.34 13.21
N CYS A 182 -5.03 32.24 12.65
CA CYS A 182 -4.28 31.02 12.35
C CYS A 182 -4.49 30.50 10.92
N ILE A 183 -4.73 31.39 9.95
CA ILE A 183 -4.76 31.05 8.52
C ILE A 183 -3.42 30.41 8.13
N ALA A 184 -3.51 29.31 7.39
CA ALA A 184 -2.49 28.28 7.28
C ALA A 184 -2.79 27.39 6.05
N GLY A 185 -1.85 26.53 5.66
CA GLY A 185 -1.95 25.68 4.45
C GLY A 185 -3.25 24.86 4.34
N ARG A 186 -3.83 24.43 5.47
CA ARG A 186 -5.11 23.69 5.50
C ARG A 186 -6.32 24.46 4.96
N HIS A 187 -6.22 25.78 4.83
CA HIS A 187 -7.32 26.65 4.40
C HIS A 187 -7.22 27.04 2.91
N ILE A 188 -6.35 26.36 2.14
CA ILE A 188 -6.05 26.72 0.75
C ILE A 188 -7.32 26.80 -0.13
N LEU A 189 -8.21 25.81 -0.07
CA LEU A 189 -9.46 25.79 -0.82
C LEU A 189 -10.41 26.91 -0.40
N SER A 190 -10.55 27.14 0.90
CA SER A 190 -11.40 28.20 1.43
C SER A 190 -10.88 29.60 1.09
N LEU A 191 -9.55 29.79 1.06
CA LEU A 191 -8.93 31.01 0.56
C LEU A 191 -9.17 31.19 -0.94
N GLN A 192 -9.06 30.15 -1.77
CA GLN A 192 -9.38 30.24 -3.20
C GLN A 192 -10.82 30.72 -3.42
N HIS A 193 -11.77 30.11 -2.72
CA HIS A 193 -13.18 30.51 -2.82
C HIS A 193 -13.42 31.95 -2.38
N VAL A 194 -12.80 32.38 -1.26
CA VAL A 194 -12.89 33.77 -0.79
C VAL A 194 -12.26 34.72 -1.81
N ILE A 195 -11.04 34.46 -2.28
CA ILE A 195 -10.34 35.33 -3.26
C ILE A 195 -11.16 35.47 -4.54
N CYS A 196 -11.68 34.38 -5.09
CA CYS A 196 -12.56 34.45 -6.26
C CYS A 196 -13.83 35.27 -5.96
N ALA A 197 -14.46 35.07 -4.80
CA ALA A 197 -15.63 35.84 -4.39
C ALA A 197 -15.34 37.34 -4.32
N LEU A 198 -14.14 37.74 -3.87
CA LEU A 198 -13.73 39.14 -3.78
C LEU A 198 -13.62 39.85 -5.14
N GLU A 199 -13.36 39.13 -6.23
CA GLU A 199 -13.19 39.70 -7.57
C GLU A 199 -14.52 39.97 -8.29
N TYR A 200 -15.59 39.27 -7.95
CA TYR A 200 -16.90 39.48 -8.57
C TYR A 200 -17.54 40.80 -8.14
N LYS A 201 -18.41 41.35 -9.01
CA LYS A 201 -19.20 42.56 -8.69
C LYS A 201 -20.10 42.35 -7.46
N SER A 202 -20.70 41.16 -7.31
CA SER A 202 -21.50 40.78 -6.13
C SER A 202 -20.68 40.72 -4.84
N GLY A 203 -19.36 40.53 -4.92
CA GLY A 203 -18.46 40.50 -3.77
C GLY A 203 -17.83 41.85 -3.41
N GLU A 204 -18.27 42.96 -3.98
CA GLU A 204 -17.72 44.28 -3.64
C GLU A 204 -17.95 44.64 -2.16
N ALA A 205 -19.14 44.34 -1.63
CA ALA A 205 -19.42 44.50 -0.20
C ALA A 205 -18.52 43.61 0.66
N LEU A 206 -18.32 42.34 0.26
CA LEU A 206 -17.46 41.39 0.97
C LEU A 206 -16.00 41.86 0.99
N SER A 207 -15.54 42.44 -0.12
CA SER A 207 -14.21 43.02 -0.24
C SER A 207 -13.98 44.21 0.69
N LYS A 208 -15.00 45.00 1.02
CA LYS A 208 -14.85 46.12 1.97
C LYS A 208 -14.68 45.62 3.41
N VAL A 209 -15.27 44.47 3.74
CA VAL A 209 -15.25 43.89 5.09
C VAL A 209 -14.04 42.97 5.30
N LEU A 210 -13.74 42.08 4.35
CA LEU A 210 -12.79 40.98 4.54
C LEU A 210 -11.36 41.33 4.10
N LEU A 211 -11.17 42.29 3.20
CA LEU A 211 -9.85 42.66 2.65
C LEU A 211 -9.04 43.53 3.63
N MET A 212 -8.73 42.94 4.79
CA MET A 212 -7.96 43.51 5.88
C MET A 212 -6.52 42.98 5.89
N PRO A 213 -5.57 43.64 6.59
CA PRO A 213 -4.17 43.19 6.64
C PRO A 213 -4.00 41.73 7.06
N TRP A 214 -4.79 41.26 8.05
CA TRP A 214 -4.74 39.87 8.54
C TRP A 214 -5.07 38.83 7.45
N LEU A 215 -5.92 39.17 6.48
CA LEU A 215 -6.24 38.24 5.39
C LEU A 215 -5.05 38.11 4.44
N ILE A 216 -4.41 39.23 4.09
CA ILE A 216 -3.24 39.25 3.21
C ILE A 216 -2.08 38.50 3.87
N GLU A 217 -1.78 38.79 5.13
CA GLU A 217 -0.80 38.04 5.92
C GLU A 217 -1.15 36.55 6.03
N GLY A 218 -2.44 36.23 6.12
CA GLY A 218 -2.94 34.85 6.13
C GLY A 218 -2.69 34.12 4.80
N ILE A 219 -2.91 34.80 3.66
CA ILE A 219 -2.61 34.27 2.32
C ILE A 219 -1.10 34.02 2.18
N GLU A 220 -0.26 34.97 2.59
CA GLU A 220 1.20 34.82 2.55
C GLU A 220 1.69 33.69 3.45
N ARG A 221 1.13 33.56 4.65
CA ARG A 221 1.44 32.46 5.58
C ARG A 221 1.00 31.11 5.02
N CYS A 222 -0.16 31.06 4.35
CA CYS A 222 -0.63 29.87 3.65
C CYS A 222 0.35 29.45 2.55
N ILE A 223 0.79 30.40 1.71
CA ILE A 223 1.79 30.16 0.66
C ILE A 223 3.08 29.59 1.27
N SER A 224 3.62 30.23 2.31
CA SER A 224 4.85 29.79 2.97
C SER A 224 4.74 28.39 3.59
N GLN A 225 3.60 28.04 4.19
CA GLN A 225 3.39 26.71 4.75
C GLN A 225 3.21 25.63 3.69
N CYS A 226 2.51 25.91 2.59
CA CYS A 226 2.41 24.98 1.47
C CYS A 226 3.78 24.71 0.83
N GLN A 227 4.59 25.76 0.69
CA GLN A 227 5.99 25.65 0.25
C GLN A 227 6.82 24.75 1.17
N LEU A 228 6.71 24.95 2.49
CA LEU A 228 7.39 24.11 3.48
C LEU A 228 6.93 22.65 3.39
N ALA A 229 5.62 22.41 3.23
CA ALA A 229 5.06 21.07 3.09
C ALA A 229 5.59 20.37 1.83
N ILE A 230 5.59 21.05 0.67
CA ILE A 230 6.13 20.50 -0.58
C ILE A 230 7.62 20.19 -0.43
N ARG A 231 8.42 21.11 0.14
CA ARG A 231 9.85 20.88 0.39
C ARG A 231 10.07 19.66 1.28
N THR A 232 9.31 19.55 2.38
CA THR A 232 9.41 18.43 3.32
C THR A 232 9.08 17.10 2.63
N HIS A 233 8.07 17.06 1.76
CA HIS A 233 7.74 15.84 1.03
C HIS A 233 8.80 15.47 -0.01
N ILE A 234 9.36 16.44 -0.72
CA ILE A 234 10.48 16.22 -1.66
C ILE A 234 11.69 15.64 -0.90
N GLU A 235 12.11 16.30 0.19
CA GLU A 235 13.27 15.87 1.00
C GLU A 235 13.06 14.52 1.69
N ALA A 236 11.82 14.17 2.04
CA ALA A 236 11.46 12.88 2.64
C ALA A 236 11.21 11.77 1.60
N GLY A 237 11.29 12.06 0.29
CA GLY A 237 10.97 11.11 -0.77
C GLY A 237 9.49 10.69 -0.79
N ALA A 238 8.59 11.47 -0.19
CA ALA A 238 7.15 11.22 -0.15
C ALA A 238 6.44 11.74 -1.41
N GLU A 239 5.19 11.34 -1.63
CA GLU A 239 4.40 11.84 -2.75
C GLU A 239 4.10 13.35 -2.59
N TRP A 240 4.49 14.16 -3.57
CA TRP A 240 4.34 15.63 -3.56
C TRP A 240 3.67 16.22 -4.81
N SER A 241 3.42 15.41 -5.85
CA SER A 241 2.90 15.86 -7.14
C SER A 241 1.51 16.51 -7.03
N HIS A 242 0.61 15.92 -6.24
CA HIS A 242 -0.71 16.48 -5.98
C HIS A 242 -0.64 17.79 -5.18
N LEU A 243 0.26 17.87 -4.19
CA LEU A 243 0.47 19.07 -3.37
C LEU A 243 0.95 20.25 -4.21
N ILE A 244 1.86 20.00 -5.16
CA ILE A 244 2.39 21.07 -6.01
C ILE A 244 1.35 21.61 -7.01
N MET A 245 0.43 20.75 -7.46
CA MET A 245 -0.66 21.15 -8.36
C MET A 245 -1.72 21.97 -7.63
N GLU A 246 -2.09 21.56 -6.42
CA GLU A 246 -3.02 22.31 -5.56
C GLU A 246 -2.43 23.68 -5.19
N PHE A 247 -1.16 23.70 -4.80
CA PHE A 247 -0.40 24.92 -4.53
C PHE A 247 -0.31 25.83 -5.75
N TYR A 248 0.00 25.30 -6.94
CA TYR A 248 0.06 26.09 -8.17
C TYR A 248 -1.29 26.72 -8.50
N THR A 249 -2.38 25.96 -8.36
CA THR A 249 -3.74 26.48 -8.64
C THR A 249 -4.09 27.61 -7.69
N PHE A 250 -3.76 27.47 -6.39
CA PHE A 250 -3.93 28.54 -5.41
C PHE A 250 -3.11 29.79 -5.73
N CYS A 251 -1.84 29.62 -6.03
CA CYS A 251 -0.96 30.70 -6.46
C CYS A 251 -1.48 31.40 -7.72
N GLY A 252 -2.03 30.63 -8.68
CA GLY A 252 -2.73 31.16 -9.85
C GLY A 252 -3.95 32.00 -9.47
N THR A 253 -4.80 31.52 -8.57
CA THR A 253 -5.95 32.28 -8.04
C THR A 253 -5.53 33.59 -7.37
N VAL A 254 -4.47 33.57 -6.55
CA VAL A 254 -3.92 34.76 -5.90
C VAL A 254 -3.38 35.74 -6.94
N LYS A 255 -2.61 35.26 -7.94
CA LYS A 255 -2.04 36.06 -9.03
C LYS A 255 -3.11 36.72 -9.91
N SER A 256 -4.20 36.00 -10.19
CA SER A 256 -5.31 36.51 -11.00
C SER A 256 -6.21 37.51 -10.25
N SER A 257 -6.08 37.62 -8.92
CA SER A 257 -6.88 38.57 -8.11
C SER A 257 -6.30 39.98 -8.20
N GLY A 258 -7.02 40.90 -8.84
CA GLY A 258 -6.60 42.30 -8.91
C GLY A 258 -6.54 42.97 -7.54
N LYS A 259 -7.38 42.54 -6.58
CA LYS A 259 -7.47 43.14 -5.24
C LYS A 259 -6.45 42.59 -4.25
N CYS A 260 -6.22 41.28 -4.25
CA CYS A 260 -5.30 40.65 -3.31
C CYS A 260 -3.85 40.78 -3.80
N PHE A 261 -3.57 40.49 -5.08
CA PHE A 261 -2.21 40.49 -5.62
C PHE A 261 -1.47 41.82 -5.44
N ALA A 262 -2.19 42.94 -5.62
CA ALA A 262 -1.63 44.28 -5.44
C ALA A 262 -1.19 44.59 -3.98
N ARG A 263 -1.67 43.82 -3.01
CA ARG A 263 -1.40 44.00 -1.57
C ARG A 263 -0.41 42.97 -0.99
N ILE A 264 -0.11 41.90 -1.72
CA ILE A 264 0.88 40.88 -1.33
C ILE A 264 2.29 41.48 -1.30
N ASP A 265 3.12 41.04 -0.34
CA ASP A 265 4.53 41.40 -0.17
C ASP A 265 5.34 41.26 -1.46
N GLY A 266 6.32 42.14 -1.65
CA GLY A 266 7.13 42.21 -2.86
C GLY A 266 7.88 40.92 -3.18
N LYS A 267 8.33 40.16 -2.17
CA LYS A 267 9.04 38.89 -2.41
C LYS A 267 8.09 37.79 -2.89
N VAL A 268 6.94 37.66 -2.24
CA VAL A 268 5.90 36.68 -2.62
C VAL A 268 5.34 37.03 -4.00
N ARG A 269 5.13 38.31 -4.28
CA ARG A 269 4.68 38.78 -5.60
C ARG A 269 5.66 38.42 -6.71
N ALA A 270 6.95 38.69 -6.53
CA ALA A 270 7.98 38.35 -7.51
C ALA A 270 8.05 36.84 -7.80
N LEU A 271 7.79 36.01 -6.78
CA LEU A 271 7.67 34.57 -6.95
C LEU A 271 6.43 34.19 -7.78
N LEU A 272 5.26 34.75 -7.47
CA LEU A 272 4.02 34.50 -8.21
C LEU A 272 4.12 34.96 -9.68
N GLU A 273 4.83 36.06 -9.94
CA GLU A 273 5.10 36.53 -11.31
C GLU A 273 5.97 35.55 -12.10
N ALA A 274 6.96 34.96 -11.44
CA ALA A 274 7.93 34.02 -12.03
C ALA A 274 7.42 32.57 -12.15
N LEU A 275 6.16 32.29 -11.79
CA LEU A 275 5.58 30.96 -11.93
C LEU A 275 5.65 30.46 -13.39
N PRO A 276 6.04 29.20 -13.63
CA PRO A 276 6.01 28.61 -14.97
C PRO A 276 4.57 28.51 -15.48
N SER A 277 4.40 28.28 -16.79
CA SER A 277 3.06 28.00 -17.33
C SER A 277 2.53 26.66 -16.79
N ILE A 278 1.21 26.51 -16.70
CA ILE A 278 0.58 25.28 -16.22
C ILE A 278 0.92 24.09 -17.12
N GLU A 279 1.07 24.32 -18.42
CA GLU A 279 1.46 23.30 -19.39
C GLU A 279 2.88 22.80 -19.14
N VAL A 280 3.81 23.70 -18.81
CA VAL A 280 5.19 23.33 -18.45
C VAL A 280 5.20 22.53 -17.15
N LEU A 281 4.50 22.99 -16.11
CA LEU A 281 4.45 22.26 -14.83
C LEU A 281 3.82 20.87 -14.98
N ARG A 282 2.71 20.76 -15.71
CA ARG A 282 2.04 19.46 -15.96
C ARG A 282 2.97 18.52 -16.72
N THR A 283 3.72 19.04 -17.68
CA THR A 283 4.72 18.27 -18.45
C THR A 283 5.85 17.79 -17.54
N VAL A 284 6.38 18.64 -16.66
CA VAL A 284 7.43 18.28 -15.68
C VAL A 284 6.94 17.17 -14.74
N LEU A 285 5.70 17.24 -14.26
CA LEU A 285 5.12 16.20 -13.40
C LEU A 285 4.83 14.90 -14.15
N GLU A 286 4.42 14.97 -15.42
CA GLU A 286 4.30 13.79 -16.29
C GLU A 286 5.67 13.10 -16.47
N ILE A 287 6.74 13.87 -16.67
CA ILE A 287 8.11 13.34 -16.73
C ILE A 287 8.51 12.71 -15.39
N TYR A 288 8.26 13.39 -14.27
CA TYR A 288 8.57 12.87 -12.93
C TYR A 288 7.85 11.54 -12.64
N ALA A 289 6.57 11.45 -12.98
CA ALA A 289 5.79 10.23 -12.82
C ALA A 289 6.33 9.10 -13.72
N ALA A 290 6.68 9.41 -14.97
CA ALA A 290 7.26 8.43 -15.90
C ALA A 290 8.61 7.89 -15.39
N ILE A 291 9.41 8.71 -14.70
CA ILE A 291 10.66 8.27 -14.07
C ILE A 291 10.41 7.32 -12.89
N GLY A 292 9.34 7.54 -12.11
CA GLY A 292 9.04 6.83 -10.86
C GLY A 292 8.27 5.51 -10.99
N TYR A 293 7.67 5.20 -12.14
CA TYR A 293 6.93 3.94 -12.35
C TYR A 293 7.84 2.71 -12.52
N GLU A 294 9.15 2.88 -12.70
CA GLU A 294 10.07 1.79 -13.06
C GLU A 294 10.89 1.22 -11.88
N THR A 295 10.89 1.82 -10.69
CA THR A 295 11.86 1.44 -9.63
C THR A 295 11.20 1.12 -8.28
N MET A 296 10.67 -0.10 -8.13
CA MET A 296 10.45 -0.72 -6.82
C MET A 296 11.68 -1.49 -6.29
N TYR A 297 12.77 -1.58 -7.07
CA TYR A 297 14.02 -2.23 -6.67
C TYR A 297 15.23 -1.46 -7.21
N GLU A 298 15.83 -0.58 -6.41
CA GLU A 298 17.14 -0.02 -6.75
C GLU A 298 18.03 0.06 -5.51
N GLU A 299 18.96 -0.89 -5.40
CA GLU A 299 20.14 -0.82 -4.53
C GLU A 299 21.46 -0.69 -5.32
N VAL A 300 21.44 -0.46 -6.66
CA VAL A 300 22.70 -0.58 -7.45
C VAL A 300 23.03 0.61 -8.36
N PHE A 301 22.15 1.60 -8.58
CA PHE A 301 22.54 2.85 -9.24
C PHE A 301 22.28 4.08 -8.35
N SER A 302 23.37 4.73 -7.97
CA SER A 302 23.42 6.03 -7.28
C SER A 302 22.56 7.08 -7.98
N SER A 303 21.76 7.84 -7.20
CA SER A 303 21.17 9.15 -7.57
C SER A 303 20.60 9.26 -8.98
N ASN A 304 19.27 9.14 -9.14
CA ASN A 304 18.62 9.42 -10.42
C ASN A 304 18.73 10.92 -10.76
N ARG A 305 19.74 11.29 -11.54
CA ARG A 305 20.08 12.68 -11.92
C ARG A 305 18.89 13.45 -12.49
N ALA A 306 18.05 12.81 -13.29
CA ALA A 306 16.85 13.44 -13.86
C ALA A 306 15.79 13.74 -12.79
N ARG A 307 15.57 12.80 -11.87
CA ARG A 307 14.68 12.98 -10.72
C ARG A 307 15.12 14.13 -9.84
N GLU A 308 16.40 14.14 -9.45
CA GLU A 308 16.99 15.21 -8.63
C GLU A 308 16.95 16.57 -9.32
N SER A 309 17.15 16.60 -10.64
CA SER A 309 17.07 17.83 -11.44
C SER A 309 15.64 18.39 -11.51
N ILE A 310 14.62 17.53 -11.60
CA ILE A 310 13.21 17.94 -11.56
C ILE A 310 12.83 18.47 -10.17
N GLU A 311 13.23 17.76 -9.11
CA GLU A 311 12.98 18.20 -7.72
C GLU A 311 13.65 19.55 -7.44
N ALA A 312 14.91 19.73 -7.84
CA ALA A 312 15.63 21.00 -7.74
C ALA A 312 14.97 22.12 -8.57
N TRP A 313 14.49 21.81 -9.78
CA TRP A 313 13.76 22.75 -10.63
C TRP A 313 12.44 23.20 -9.98
N CYS A 314 11.66 22.26 -9.42
CA CYS A 314 10.42 22.57 -8.70
C CYS A 314 10.69 23.45 -7.47
N ILE A 315 11.71 23.15 -6.68
CA ILE A 315 12.11 23.97 -5.53
C ILE A 315 12.47 25.39 -5.99
N SER A 316 13.26 25.53 -7.04
CA SER A 316 13.72 26.83 -7.56
C SER A 316 12.60 27.71 -8.12
N ARG A 317 11.66 27.10 -8.85
CA ARG A 317 10.62 27.85 -9.58
C ARG A 317 9.33 28.07 -8.77
N LEU A 318 9.08 27.27 -7.73
CA LEU A 318 7.81 27.30 -6.98
C LEU A 318 7.98 27.60 -5.49
N ILE A 319 9.14 27.30 -4.89
CA ILE A 319 9.36 27.44 -3.45
C ILE A 319 10.24 28.65 -3.16
N GLU A 320 11.44 28.67 -3.69
CA GLU A 320 12.41 29.72 -3.40
C GLU A 320 13.24 29.96 -4.65
N LYS A 321 13.35 31.22 -5.07
CA LYS A 321 14.21 31.63 -6.19
C LYS A 321 15.67 31.56 -5.73
N SER A 322 16.17 30.35 -5.52
CA SER A 322 17.52 30.10 -5.06
C SER A 322 18.49 30.23 -6.24
N PRO A 323 19.64 30.92 -6.08
CA PRO A 323 20.70 30.94 -7.08
C PRO A 323 21.45 29.59 -7.20
N THR A 324 20.98 28.52 -6.55
CA THR A 324 21.69 27.24 -6.40
C THR A 324 21.37 26.16 -7.43
N VAL A 325 20.41 26.36 -8.34
CA VAL A 325 20.23 25.39 -9.44
C VAL A 325 21.40 25.58 -10.41
N LYS A 326 22.19 24.53 -10.59
CA LYS A 326 23.25 24.53 -11.59
C LYS A 326 22.59 24.68 -12.96
N GLU A 327 23.12 25.53 -13.83
CA GLU A 327 22.63 25.74 -15.22
C GLU A 327 22.38 24.41 -15.95
N GLU A 328 23.21 23.41 -15.65
CA GLU A 328 23.09 22.03 -16.12
C GLU A 328 21.74 21.34 -15.80
N GLN A 329 21.20 21.54 -14.60
CA GLN A 329 19.93 20.92 -14.17
C GLN A 329 18.75 21.59 -14.87
N GLU A 330 18.83 22.91 -15.11
CA GLU A 330 17.79 23.63 -15.86
C GLU A 330 17.77 23.21 -17.33
N ASN A 331 18.94 23.09 -17.96
CA ASN A 331 19.06 22.66 -19.35
C ASN A 331 18.56 21.22 -19.54
N LEU A 332 18.82 20.32 -18.58
CA LEU A 332 18.31 18.95 -18.61
C LEU A 332 16.77 18.91 -18.56
N VAL A 333 16.15 19.60 -17.59
CA VAL A 333 14.69 19.66 -17.47
C VAL A 333 14.08 20.32 -18.72
N GLY A 334 14.72 21.37 -19.24
CA GLY A 334 14.32 22.05 -20.47
C GLY A 334 14.29 21.11 -21.68
N ALA A 335 15.36 20.35 -21.92
CA ALA A 335 15.45 19.37 -23.00
C ALA A 335 14.39 18.26 -22.86
N MET A 336 14.14 17.77 -21.64
CA MET A 336 13.09 16.76 -21.40
C MET A 336 11.67 17.31 -21.66
N VAL A 337 11.38 18.54 -21.22
CA VAL A 337 10.11 19.22 -21.50
C VAL A 337 9.92 19.44 -23.01
N GLU A 338 10.98 19.81 -23.73
CA GLU A 338 10.97 19.96 -25.18
C GLU A 338 10.57 18.63 -25.85
N ILE A 339 11.19 17.51 -25.47
CA ILE A 339 10.86 16.18 -25.99
C ILE A 339 9.38 15.84 -25.71
N TRP A 340 8.91 16.05 -24.47
CA TRP A 340 7.50 15.76 -24.12
C TRP A 340 6.52 16.65 -24.88
N SER A 341 6.88 17.89 -25.19
CA SER A 341 6.03 18.82 -25.92
C SER A 341 5.87 18.44 -27.40
N HIS A 342 6.94 17.96 -28.05
CA HIS A 342 6.93 17.53 -29.45
C HIS A 342 6.28 16.15 -29.67
N THR A 343 5.98 15.43 -28.59
CA THR A 343 5.53 14.03 -28.63
C THR A 343 4.06 13.85 -28.20
N LYS A 344 3.22 14.89 -28.31
CA LYS A 344 1.83 14.89 -27.81
C LYS A 344 0.76 14.32 -28.76
N THR A 345 1.08 14.06 -30.04
CA THR A 345 0.07 13.84 -31.10
C THR A 345 -0.19 12.39 -31.50
N ASP A 346 0.71 11.44 -31.18
CA ASP A 346 0.60 10.03 -31.59
C ASP A 346 1.07 9.09 -30.46
N GLN A 347 0.19 8.29 -29.84
CA GLN A 347 0.44 7.72 -28.50
C GLN A 347 1.59 6.69 -28.42
N ASP A 348 1.76 5.81 -29.42
CA ASP A 348 2.72 4.69 -29.31
C ASP A 348 4.14 5.09 -29.74
N ILE A 349 4.27 5.75 -30.89
CA ILE A 349 5.54 6.25 -31.45
C ILE A 349 6.24 7.20 -30.47
N ASN A 350 5.46 8.05 -29.81
CA ASN A 350 5.94 9.04 -28.87
C ASN A 350 6.34 8.47 -27.51
N ASN A 351 5.84 7.30 -27.15
CA ASN A 351 6.19 6.65 -25.90
C ASN A 351 7.62 6.10 -25.95
N GLU A 352 8.07 5.59 -27.10
CA GLU A 352 9.44 5.09 -27.27
C GLU A 352 10.49 6.21 -27.16
N LYS A 353 10.24 7.36 -27.80
CA LYS A 353 11.11 8.55 -27.69
C LYS A 353 11.22 9.04 -26.24
N ARG A 354 10.12 9.02 -25.50
CA ARG A 354 10.07 9.40 -24.07
C ARG A 354 10.84 8.42 -23.19
N LYS A 355 10.68 7.12 -23.41
CA LYS A 355 11.47 6.08 -22.71
C LYS A 355 12.96 6.21 -22.98
N LEU A 356 13.33 6.42 -24.24
CA LEU A 356 14.72 6.61 -24.64
C LEU A 356 15.34 7.83 -23.94
N ALA A 357 14.60 8.94 -23.85
CA ALA A 357 15.04 10.13 -23.13
C ALA A 357 15.27 9.87 -21.63
N ILE A 358 14.40 9.08 -20.98
CA ILE A 358 14.57 8.68 -19.58
C ILE A 358 15.85 7.86 -19.41
N LEU A 359 16.04 6.81 -20.23
CA LEU A 359 17.22 5.94 -20.13
C LEU A 359 18.52 6.71 -20.37
N VAL A 360 18.57 7.58 -21.38
CA VAL A 360 19.74 8.42 -21.65
C VAL A 360 20.02 9.37 -20.49
N SER A 361 18.99 9.97 -19.90
CA SER A 361 19.15 10.89 -18.75
C SER A 361 19.71 10.22 -17.47
N ARG A 362 19.67 8.88 -17.38
CA ARG A 362 20.22 8.08 -16.27
C ARG A 362 21.73 7.80 -16.42
N ILE A 363 22.33 8.05 -17.58
CA ILE A 363 23.75 7.74 -17.81
C ILE A 363 24.63 8.69 -16.99
N ASN A 364 25.37 8.13 -16.02
CA ASN A 364 26.29 8.85 -15.16
C ASN A 364 27.73 8.34 -15.37
N SER A 365 28.46 8.93 -16.32
CA SER A 365 29.88 8.64 -16.53
C SER A 365 30.70 9.94 -16.46
N PRO A 366 31.81 9.97 -15.70
CA PRO A 366 32.70 11.13 -15.64
C PRO A 366 33.37 11.46 -16.98
N ARG A 367 33.27 10.56 -17.96
CA ARG A 367 33.83 10.74 -19.32
C ARG A 367 32.82 11.29 -20.32
N LEU A 368 31.52 11.33 -19.98
CA LEU A 368 30.48 11.96 -20.78
C LEU A 368 30.22 13.38 -20.27
N ASP A 369 30.72 14.39 -20.98
CA ASP A 369 30.43 15.79 -20.67
C ASP A 369 28.91 16.09 -20.78
N HIS A 370 28.40 16.97 -19.93
CA HIS A 370 27.00 17.35 -19.87
C HIS A 370 26.46 17.87 -21.21
N ASN A 371 27.29 18.61 -21.97
CA ASN A 371 26.92 19.10 -23.30
C ASN A 371 26.67 17.97 -24.30
N ARG A 372 27.39 16.86 -24.20
CA ARG A 372 27.21 15.70 -25.10
C ARG A 372 25.93 14.94 -24.78
N LEU A 373 25.58 14.83 -23.50
CA LEU A 373 24.30 14.28 -23.07
C LEU A 373 23.12 15.12 -23.59
N LEU A 374 23.19 16.44 -23.43
CA LEU A 374 22.17 17.37 -23.94
C LEU A 374 22.04 17.27 -25.46
N ASN A 375 23.15 17.20 -26.20
CA ASN A 375 23.13 16.99 -27.64
C ASN A 375 22.35 15.73 -28.01
N CYS A 376 22.58 14.61 -27.32
CA CYS A 376 21.86 13.38 -27.64
C CYS A 376 20.38 13.47 -27.27
N LEU A 377 20.01 14.13 -26.16
CA LEU A 377 18.60 14.41 -25.84
C LEU A 377 17.91 15.27 -26.92
N HIS A 378 18.57 16.32 -27.41
CA HIS A 378 18.02 17.14 -28.49
C HIS A 378 17.88 16.35 -29.80
N THR A 379 18.75 15.38 -30.08
CA THR A 379 18.60 14.53 -31.28
C THR A 379 17.40 13.58 -31.21
N ILE A 380 16.86 13.25 -30.03
CA ILE A 380 15.74 12.28 -29.90
C ILE A 380 14.48 12.75 -30.64
N THR A 381 14.22 14.07 -30.66
CA THR A 381 13.04 14.61 -31.35
C THR A 381 13.11 14.39 -32.86
N ILE A 382 14.31 14.47 -33.44
CA ILE A 382 14.58 14.35 -34.89
C ILE A 382 14.90 12.91 -35.34
N LEU A 383 15.09 11.95 -34.43
CA LEU A 383 15.37 10.56 -34.79
C LEU A 383 14.21 9.91 -35.59
N PRO A 384 14.51 9.15 -36.66
CA PRO A 384 13.55 8.26 -37.29
C PRO A 384 12.99 7.24 -36.29
N GLN A 385 11.77 6.77 -36.52
CA GLN A 385 11.12 5.85 -35.57
C GLN A 385 11.87 4.52 -35.48
N GLU A 386 12.25 3.93 -36.60
CA GLU A 386 12.99 2.65 -36.63
C GLU A 386 14.32 2.74 -35.87
N THR A 387 15.03 3.86 -36.00
CA THR A 387 16.26 4.13 -35.24
C THR A 387 15.97 4.31 -33.75
N THR A 388 14.86 4.98 -33.40
CA THR A 388 14.43 5.17 -32.01
C THR A 388 14.13 3.83 -31.34
N THR A 389 13.33 2.97 -31.99
CA THR A 389 12.98 1.64 -31.48
C THR A 389 14.23 0.77 -31.30
N CYS A 390 15.16 0.81 -32.26
CA CYS A 390 16.43 0.08 -32.18
C CYS A 390 17.34 0.62 -31.06
N LEU A 391 17.48 1.94 -30.90
CA LEU A 391 18.28 2.52 -29.81
C LEU A 391 17.66 2.19 -28.45
N LEU A 392 16.34 2.32 -28.34
CA LEU A 392 15.60 1.99 -27.12
C LEU A 392 15.78 0.52 -26.76
N SER A 393 15.57 -0.41 -27.69
CA SER A 393 15.69 -1.85 -27.39
C SER A 393 17.09 -2.23 -26.93
N ASN A 394 18.14 -1.70 -27.57
CA ASN A 394 19.52 -2.00 -27.15
C ASN A 394 19.85 -1.41 -25.77
N ILE A 395 19.45 -0.17 -25.48
CA ILE A 395 19.74 0.48 -24.19
C ILE A 395 18.87 -0.10 -23.07
N ASP A 396 17.60 -0.40 -23.33
CA ASP A 396 16.68 -0.99 -22.35
C ASP A 396 17.13 -2.41 -21.99
N PHE A 397 17.43 -3.25 -22.98
CA PHE A 397 17.93 -4.62 -22.77
C PHE A 397 19.28 -4.67 -22.05
N TYR A 398 20.10 -3.62 -22.16
CA TYR A 398 21.33 -3.46 -21.40
C TYR A 398 21.08 -3.20 -19.89
N ASN A 399 19.96 -2.52 -19.57
CA ASN A 399 19.64 -2.07 -18.22
C ASN A 399 18.73 -3.03 -17.42
N VAL A 400 18.08 -4.00 -18.04
CA VAL A 400 17.23 -4.97 -17.34
C VAL A 400 18.04 -5.79 -16.32
N GLN A 401 17.71 -5.68 -15.03
CA GLN A 401 18.21 -6.59 -13.99
C GLN A 401 17.50 -7.94 -14.13
N SER A 402 18.22 -8.98 -14.50
CA SER A 402 17.73 -10.35 -14.41
C SER A 402 17.68 -10.77 -12.93
N ASP A 403 16.47 -10.96 -12.41
CA ASP A 403 16.23 -11.50 -11.07
C ASP A 403 16.92 -12.88 -10.93
N GLY A 404 17.97 -12.94 -10.11
CA GLY A 404 18.41 -14.16 -9.44
C GLY A 404 19.29 -15.16 -10.20
N GLN A 405 19.76 -14.89 -11.42
CA GLN A 405 20.77 -15.74 -12.07
C GLN A 405 21.95 -14.91 -12.60
N GLU A 406 23.02 -14.84 -11.79
CA GLU A 406 24.28 -14.12 -12.11
C GLU A 406 24.90 -14.52 -13.46
N GLY A 407 24.60 -15.72 -13.98
CA GLY A 407 25.15 -16.22 -15.25
C GLY A 407 24.53 -15.63 -16.53
N ASN A 408 23.27 -15.16 -16.51
CA ASN A 408 22.57 -14.69 -17.72
C ASN A 408 22.67 -13.17 -17.95
N LYS A 409 23.13 -12.42 -16.94
CA LYS A 409 23.25 -10.95 -16.97
C LYS A 409 24.37 -10.47 -17.91
N GLN A 410 25.46 -11.22 -17.97
CA GLN A 410 26.66 -10.93 -18.76
C GLN A 410 26.59 -11.43 -20.22
N SER A 411 25.40 -11.81 -20.67
CA SER A 411 25.16 -12.19 -22.07
C SER A 411 24.22 -11.19 -22.75
N SER A 412 23.34 -10.51 -22.01
CA SER A 412 22.42 -9.52 -22.56
C SER A 412 23.07 -8.16 -22.82
N GLN A 413 23.99 -7.73 -21.96
CA GLN A 413 24.68 -6.43 -22.08
C GLN A 413 25.60 -6.39 -23.30
N GLU A 414 26.30 -7.48 -23.56
CA GLU A 414 27.19 -7.68 -24.68
C GLU A 414 26.39 -7.79 -25.99
N ALA A 415 25.24 -8.48 -25.98
CA ALA A 415 24.30 -8.51 -27.09
C ALA A 415 23.86 -7.10 -27.50
N SER A 416 23.45 -6.29 -26.52
CA SER A 416 23.05 -4.90 -26.71
C SER A 416 24.18 -4.02 -27.24
N CYS A 417 25.41 -4.20 -26.74
CA CYS A 417 26.56 -3.46 -27.26
C CYS A 417 26.81 -3.79 -28.75
N ILE A 418 26.72 -5.06 -29.14
CA ILE A 418 26.92 -5.48 -30.54
C ILE A 418 25.76 -5.03 -31.45
N GLY A 419 24.52 -5.12 -30.96
CA GLY A 419 23.35 -4.62 -31.69
C GLY A 419 23.43 -3.11 -31.92
N PHE A 420 23.84 -2.36 -30.91
CA PHE A 420 24.05 -0.91 -31.00
C PHE A 420 25.25 -0.57 -31.91
N LEU A 421 26.36 -1.31 -31.84
CA LEU A 421 27.48 -1.14 -32.77
C LEU A 421 27.04 -1.28 -34.23
N ARG A 422 26.28 -2.33 -34.55
CA ARG A 422 25.77 -2.56 -35.92
C ARG A 422 24.83 -1.44 -36.37
N LEU A 423 23.99 -0.93 -35.47
CA LEU A 423 23.11 0.21 -35.76
C LEU A 423 23.94 1.45 -36.14
N LEU A 424 25.03 1.72 -35.41
CA LEU A 424 25.90 2.87 -35.70
C LEU A 424 26.73 2.71 -36.99
N THR A 425 27.15 1.49 -37.34
CA THR A 425 28.00 1.27 -38.53
C THR A 425 27.23 1.03 -39.81
N THR A 426 25.99 0.51 -39.73
CA THR A 426 25.21 0.10 -40.91
C THR A 426 23.78 0.63 -40.96
N GLY A 427 23.24 1.15 -39.85
CA GLY A 427 21.83 1.54 -39.74
C GLY A 427 21.57 3.05 -39.63
N ILE A 428 22.61 3.88 -39.50
CA ILE A 428 22.49 5.34 -39.42
C ILE A 428 23.39 5.97 -40.47
N ASP A 429 22.79 6.62 -41.47
CA ASP A 429 23.52 7.30 -42.55
C ASP A 429 24.00 8.71 -42.18
N ASP A 430 23.47 9.30 -41.10
CA ASP A 430 23.82 10.64 -40.63
C ASP A 430 25.05 10.60 -39.70
N ALA A 431 26.17 11.12 -40.21
CA ALA A 431 27.44 11.19 -39.49
C ALA A 431 27.35 11.95 -38.15
N GLY A 432 26.48 12.96 -38.04
CA GLY A 432 26.28 13.73 -36.81
C GLY A 432 25.53 12.94 -35.73
N LEU A 433 24.57 12.09 -36.14
CA LEU A 433 23.91 11.15 -35.22
C LEU A 433 24.86 10.05 -34.76
N VAL A 434 25.65 9.48 -35.68
CA VAL A 434 26.68 8.48 -35.33
C VAL A 434 27.67 9.06 -34.32
N GLU A 435 28.10 10.31 -34.51
CA GLU A 435 29.00 10.99 -33.59
C GLU A 435 28.38 11.25 -32.21
N CYS A 436 27.09 11.55 -32.11
CA CYS A 436 26.43 11.70 -30.80
C CYS A 436 26.36 10.37 -30.05
N TRP A 437 25.85 9.34 -30.72
CA TRP A 437 25.46 8.09 -30.07
C TRP A 437 26.63 7.11 -29.87
N ARG A 438 27.76 7.27 -30.59
CA ARG A 438 28.98 6.45 -30.36
C ARG A 438 29.55 6.60 -28.95
N PHE A 439 29.37 7.75 -28.31
CA PHE A 439 29.81 7.96 -26.91
C PHE A 439 28.95 7.21 -25.91
N VAL A 440 27.65 7.05 -26.19
CA VAL A 440 26.76 6.20 -25.38
C VAL A 440 27.20 4.74 -25.48
N LEU A 441 27.47 4.25 -26.69
CA LEU A 441 28.01 2.90 -26.89
C LEU A 441 29.37 2.72 -26.19
N PHE A 442 30.27 3.70 -26.27
CA PHE A 442 31.57 3.64 -25.58
C PHE A 442 31.41 3.47 -24.07
N VAL A 443 30.50 4.23 -23.44
CA VAL A 443 30.22 4.11 -21.99
C VAL A 443 29.64 2.73 -21.65
N MET A 444 28.78 2.16 -22.50
CA MET A 444 28.25 0.81 -22.33
C MET A 444 29.36 -0.27 -22.43
N MET A 445 30.28 -0.12 -23.40
CA MET A 445 31.40 -1.04 -23.56
C MET A 445 32.44 -0.92 -22.42
N GLU A 446 32.66 0.29 -21.89
CA GLU A 446 33.58 0.54 -20.77
C GLU A 446 33.06 -0.04 -19.44
N ALA A 447 31.75 0.00 -19.23
CA ALA A 447 31.12 -0.56 -18.03
C ALA A 447 31.17 -2.10 -17.97
N SER A 448 31.53 -2.77 -19.08
CA SER A 448 31.67 -4.23 -19.18
C SER A 448 33.12 -4.69 -18.91
N PRO A 449 33.37 -5.85 -18.26
CA PRO A 449 34.74 -6.34 -18.04
C PRO A 449 35.49 -6.63 -19.36
N PRO A 450 36.83 -6.44 -19.44
CA PRO A 450 37.58 -6.36 -20.70
C PRO A 450 37.55 -7.60 -21.60
N THR A 451 37.32 -8.78 -21.04
CA THR A 451 37.33 -10.08 -21.76
C THR A 451 35.94 -10.59 -22.10
N THR A 452 34.89 -10.09 -21.43
CA THR A 452 33.54 -10.66 -21.55
C THR A 452 32.95 -10.48 -22.94
N MET A 453 33.17 -9.31 -23.55
CA MET A 453 32.70 -9.05 -24.89
C MET A 453 33.33 -9.99 -25.92
N LEU A 454 34.60 -10.38 -25.74
CA LEU A 454 35.20 -11.39 -26.61
C LEU A 454 34.58 -12.76 -26.43
N GLU A 455 34.38 -13.17 -25.18
CA GLU A 455 33.76 -14.46 -24.86
C GLU A 455 32.35 -14.54 -25.42
N TYR A 456 31.56 -13.47 -25.24
CA TYR A 456 30.24 -13.35 -25.84
C TYR A 456 30.26 -13.46 -27.37
N ILE A 457 31.18 -12.75 -28.04
CA ILE A 457 31.24 -12.82 -29.51
C ILE A 457 31.62 -14.24 -29.96
N PHE A 458 32.53 -14.91 -29.26
CA PHE A 458 32.91 -16.29 -29.56
C PHE A 458 31.78 -17.30 -29.35
N ASP A 459 30.92 -17.08 -28.35
CA ASP A 459 29.82 -17.99 -28.03
C ASP A 459 28.60 -17.82 -28.94
N HIS A 460 28.44 -16.65 -29.58
CA HIS A 460 27.21 -16.30 -30.30
C HIS A 460 27.38 -16.04 -31.80
N PHE A 461 28.60 -15.82 -32.29
CA PHE A 461 28.83 -15.50 -33.71
C PHE A 461 29.79 -16.48 -34.37
N ARG A 462 29.46 -16.81 -35.63
CA ARG A 462 30.33 -17.68 -36.43
C ARG A 462 31.64 -16.99 -36.80
N VAL A 463 32.68 -17.75 -37.14
CA VAL A 463 34.02 -17.27 -37.50
C VAL A 463 33.96 -16.10 -38.49
N ARG A 464 33.13 -16.20 -39.54
CA ARG A 464 32.96 -15.14 -40.54
C ARG A 464 32.34 -13.86 -39.95
N GLN A 465 31.34 -13.99 -39.08
CA GLN A 465 30.66 -12.87 -38.44
C GLN A 465 31.53 -12.21 -37.38
N TRP A 466 32.31 -13.00 -36.64
CA TRP A 466 33.31 -12.51 -35.69
C TRP A 466 34.33 -11.60 -36.38
N LEU A 467 34.89 -12.06 -37.51
CA LEU A 467 35.83 -11.25 -38.31
C LEU A 467 35.21 -9.94 -38.81
N GLN A 468 33.89 -9.93 -39.08
CA GLN A 468 33.18 -8.72 -39.48
C GLN A 468 32.94 -7.76 -38.30
N ILE A 469 32.51 -8.25 -37.15
CA ILE A 469 32.28 -7.43 -35.95
C ILE A 469 33.55 -6.70 -35.52
N VAL A 470 34.71 -7.36 -35.56
CA VAL A 470 35.98 -6.72 -35.21
C VAL A 470 36.36 -5.60 -36.19
N ARG A 471 35.98 -5.74 -37.48
CA ARG A 471 36.15 -4.66 -38.46
C ARG A 471 35.20 -3.50 -38.19
N ASP A 472 33.95 -3.79 -37.81
CA ASP A 472 32.93 -2.78 -37.50
C ASP A 472 33.32 -1.98 -36.24
N VAL A 473 33.86 -2.64 -35.20
CA VAL A 473 34.45 -1.98 -34.01
C VAL A 473 35.57 -1.02 -34.41
N TYR A 474 36.50 -1.48 -35.26
CA TYR A 474 37.59 -0.62 -35.71
C TYR A 474 37.10 0.57 -36.54
N ALA A 475 36.12 0.36 -37.42
CA ALA A 475 35.53 1.43 -38.23
C ALA A 475 34.82 2.50 -37.39
N ALA A 476 34.13 2.12 -36.31
CA ALA A 476 33.39 3.04 -35.44
C ALA A 476 34.28 3.87 -34.50
N PHE A 477 35.47 3.37 -34.15
CA PHE A 477 36.32 3.92 -33.09
C PHE A 477 37.77 4.24 -33.51
N ALA A 478 38.13 4.12 -34.79
CA ALA A 478 39.50 4.31 -35.28
C ALA A 478 40.14 5.64 -34.83
N ASP A 479 39.39 6.74 -34.88
CA ASP A 479 39.84 8.08 -34.46
C ASP A 479 40.03 8.20 -32.94
N ILE A 480 39.20 7.54 -32.16
CA ILE A 480 39.26 7.51 -30.70
C ILE A 480 40.46 6.67 -30.22
N VAL A 481 40.76 5.55 -30.88
CA VAL A 481 41.91 4.67 -30.59
C VAL A 481 43.24 5.40 -30.82
N GLU A 482 43.33 6.25 -31.86
CA GLU A 482 44.51 7.09 -32.11
C GLU A 482 44.67 8.23 -31.09
N THR A 483 43.54 8.79 -30.60
CA THR A 483 43.53 9.95 -29.70
C THR A 483 43.74 9.56 -28.22
N MET A 484 43.39 8.34 -27.80
CA MET A 484 43.38 7.90 -26.40
C MET A 484 44.52 6.94 -25.98
N ALA A 485 45.66 6.97 -26.69
CA ALA A 485 46.79 6.02 -26.55
C ALA A 485 47.43 5.84 -25.15
N LEU A 486 47.02 6.61 -24.14
CA LEU A 486 47.57 6.58 -22.77
C LEU A 486 46.69 5.81 -21.74
N LEU A 487 45.53 5.27 -22.15
CA LEU A 487 44.58 4.59 -21.26
C LEU A 487 44.38 3.11 -21.64
N PRO A 488 44.04 2.23 -20.68
CA PRO A 488 43.72 0.83 -20.99
C PRO A 488 42.43 0.74 -21.80
N LEU A 489 42.57 0.46 -23.10
CA LEU A 489 41.46 0.23 -24.02
C LEU A 489 40.94 -1.22 -23.90
N PRO A 490 39.62 -1.46 -24.07
CA PRO A 490 39.05 -2.79 -24.26
C PRO A 490 39.83 -3.61 -25.31
N PHE A 491 39.96 -4.93 -25.13
CA PHE A 491 40.83 -5.77 -25.97
C PHE A 491 40.53 -5.70 -27.47
N LEU A 492 39.25 -5.54 -27.84
CA LEU A 492 38.80 -5.39 -29.23
C LEU A 492 39.25 -4.07 -29.89
N LEU A 493 39.64 -3.08 -29.10
CA LEU A 493 40.13 -1.77 -29.55
C LEU A 493 41.68 -1.69 -29.56
N GLN A 494 42.38 -2.80 -29.33
CA GLN A 494 43.85 -2.85 -29.34
C GLN A 494 44.40 -3.14 -30.74
N GLU A 495 45.40 -2.36 -31.18
CA GLU A 495 46.02 -2.47 -32.52
C GLU A 495 46.59 -3.87 -32.82
N ARG A 496 47.14 -4.55 -31.80
CA ARG A 496 47.75 -5.88 -31.93
C ARG A 496 46.76 -6.98 -32.31
N SER A 497 45.55 -6.93 -31.75
CA SER A 497 44.48 -7.91 -32.02
C SER A 497 44.07 -7.87 -33.49
N HIS A 498 44.08 -6.67 -34.09
CA HIS A 498 43.77 -6.47 -35.49
C HIS A 498 44.77 -7.17 -36.44
N ARG A 499 46.08 -7.15 -36.14
CA ARG A 499 47.11 -7.77 -37.00
C ARG A 499 47.07 -9.30 -37.02
N TRP A 500 46.78 -9.94 -35.88
CA TRP A 500 46.61 -11.40 -35.83
C TRP A 500 45.42 -11.87 -36.67
N ILE A 501 44.32 -11.12 -36.57
CA ILE A 501 43.08 -11.38 -37.28
C ILE A 501 43.27 -11.33 -38.80
N GLN A 502 44.09 -10.40 -39.30
CA GLN A 502 44.45 -10.36 -40.71
C GLN A 502 45.17 -11.64 -41.17
N ARG A 503 46.06 -12.23 -40.36
CA ARG A 503 46.76 -13.48 -40.71
C ARG A 503 45.83 -14.70 -40.76
N LEU A 504 44.88 -14.80 -39.84
CA LEU A 504 43.92 -15.92 -39.80
C LEU A 504 42.96 -15.93 -40.99
N SER A 505 42.68 -14.76 -41.59
CA SER A 505 41.77 -14.64 -42.73
C SER A 505 42.15 -15.48 -43.96
N ILE A 506 43.43 -15.83 -44.12
CA ILE A 506 43.94 -16.70 -45.21
C ILE A 506 43.45 -18.15 -45.05
N PHE A 507 43.21 -18.60 -43.82
CA PHE A 507 42.74 -19.95 -43.50
C PHE A 507 41.21 -20.03 -43.31
N LEU A 508 40.47 -18.98 -43.72
CA LEU A 508 39.02 -18.90 -43.52
C LEU A 508 38.25 -20.16 -43.95
N PRO A 509 38.50 -20.78 -45.13
CA PRO A 509 37.78 -22.01 -45.52
C PRO A 509 38.04 -23.18 -44.57
N THR A 510 39.25 -23.29 -44.01
CA THR A 510 39.63 -24.36 -43.08
C THR A 510 39.08 -24.11 -41.68
N LEU A 511 39.03 -22.84 -41.24
CA LEU A 511 38.38 -22.44 -39.99
C LEU A 511 36.86 -22.63 -40.04
N GLU A 512 36.22 -22.37 -41.17
CA GLU A 512 34.79 -22.65 -41.38
C GLU A 512 34.50 -24.17 -41.36
N ARG A 513 35.37 -25.02 -41.92
CA ARG A 513 35.22 -26.48 -41.82
C ARG A 513 35.42 -26.98 -40.38
N LEU A 514 36.40 -26.45 -39.64
CA LEU A 514 36.59 -26.76 -38.22
C LEU A 514 35.39 -26.31 -37.39
N GLU A 515 34.87 -25.11 -37.64
CA GLU A 515 33.64 -24.61 -37.01
C GLU A 515 32.43 -25.50 -37.33
N ASN A 516 32.25 -25.92 -38.58
CA ASN A 516 31.17 -26.83 -38.94
C ASN A 516 31.32 -28.21 -38.26
N THR A 517 32.55 -28.64 -37.97
CA THR A 517 32.82 -29.89 -37.25
C THR A 517 32.65 -29.74 -35.74
N SER A 518 32.79 -28.53 -35.20
CA SER A 518 32.58 -28.23 -33.77
C SER A 518 31.16 -28.55 -33.29
N VAL A 519 30.17 -28.53 -34.18
CA VAL A 519 28.79 -28.97 -33.91
C VAL A 519 28.72 -30.41 -33.40
N SER A 520 29.66 -31.26 -33.85
CA SER A 520 29.76 -32.66 -33.43
C SER A 520 30.78 -32.90 -32.31
N HIS A 521 31.67 -31.92 -32.02
CA HIS A 521 32.76 -32.04 -31.03
C HIS A 521 33.05 -30.69 -30.35
N PRO A 522 32.46 -30.40 -29.18
CA PRO A 522 32.57 -29.10 -28.49
C PRO A 522 33.99 -28.66 -28.13
N SER A 523 34.91 -29.62 -27.98
CA SER A 523 36.31 -29.35 -27.68
C SER A 523 37.02 -28.59 -28.82
N ILE A 524 36.51 -28.71 -30.06
CA ILE A 524 36.96 -27.92 -31.22
C ILE A 524 36.64 -26.42 -31.02
N THR A 525 35.57 -26.06 -30.32
CA THR A 525 35.25 -24.66 -30.02
C THR A 525 36.30 -24.04 -29.10
N THR A 526 36.79 -24.79 -28.11
CA THR A 526 37.87 -24.34 -27.22
C THR A 526 39.17 -24.16 -28.00
N ALA A 527 39.47 -25.09 -28.91
CA ALA A 527 40.60 -25.00 -29.83
C ALA A 527 40.48 -23.77 -30.75
N LEU A 528 39.29 -23.48 -31.28
CA LEU A 528 39.01 -22.30 -32.11
C LEU A 528 39.17 -20.99 -31.30
N LYS A 529 38.60 -20.92 -30.10
CA LYS A 529 38.80 -19.78 -29.18
C LYS A 529 40.28 -19.54 -28.91
N PHE A 530 41.07 -20.60 -28.71
CA PHE A 530 42.52 -20.51 -28.53
C PHE A 530 43.23 -20.00 -29.80
N ILE A 531 42.87 -20.53 -30.98
CA ILE A 531 43.39 -20.06 -32.28
C ILE A 531 43.07 -18.57 -32.48
N PHE A 532 41.87 -18.11 -32.14
CA PHE A 532 41.47 -16.69 -32.27
C PHE A 532 42.08 -15.76 -31.21
N LYS A 533 42.31 -16.25 -29.99
CA LYS A 533 43.07 -15.53 -28.95
C LYS A 533 44.56 -15.38 -29.28
N GLY A 534 45.08 -16.16 -30.24
CA GLY A 534 46.50 -16.19 -30.65
C GLY A 534 47.09 -14.81 -30.94
N GLY A 535 48.39 -14.64 -30.67
CA GLY A 535 49.05 -13.34 -30.86
C GLY A 535 50.49 -13.28 -30.39
N GLU A 536 50.91 -14.14 -29.45
CA GLU A 536 52.29 -14.22 -28.99
C GLU A 536 52.68 -15.67 -28.61
N GLY A 537 53.92 -16.07 -28.94
CA GLY A 537 54.55 -17.30 -28.42
C GLY A 537 55.11 -18.28 -29.47
N THR A 538 55.81 -19.30 -29.00
CA THR A 538 56.45 -20.39 -29.81
C THR A 538 55.44 -21.34 -30.48
N TRP A 539 54.15 -21.11 -30.29
CA TRP A 539 53.06 -21.99 -30.73
C TRP A 539 52.44 -21.58 -32.06
N VAL A 540 52.69 -20.35 -32.52
CA VAL A 540 52.14 -19.82 -33.78
C VAL A 540 52.46 -20.74 -34.95
N ASP A 541 53.69 -21.24 -35.05
CA ASP A 541 54.11 -22.14 -36.13
C ASP A 541 53.41 -23.52 -36.05
N TYR A 542 53.10 -24.01 -34.84
CA TYR A 542 52.35 -25.25 -34.65
C TYR A 542 50.87 -25.09 -35.02
N LEU A 543 50.25 -23.95 -34.67
CA LEU A 543 48.86 -23.64 -35.05
C LEU A 543 48.71 -23.49 -36.56
N ILE A 544 49.64 -22.80 -37.21
CA ILE A 544 49.68 -22.70 -38.68
C ILE A 544 49.91 -24.09 -39.30
N GLY A 545 50.85 -24.88 -38.78
CA GLY A 545 51.11 -26.25 -39.28
C GLY A 545 49.90 -27.19 -39.18
N ILE A 546 49.12 -27.08 -38.10
CA ILE A 546 47.85 -27.81 -37.94
C ILE A 546 46.84 -27.38 -39.02
N LEU A 547 46.67 -26.08 -39.24
CA LEU A 547 45.76 -25.55 -40.26
C LEU A 547 46.20 -25.95 -41.68
N GLU A 548 47.50 -25.99 -41.96
CA GLU A 548 48.04 -26.45 -43.24
C GLU A 548 47.79 -27.95 -43.48
N ASP A 549 48.01 -28.81 -42.48
CA ASP A 549 47.82 -30.25 -42.61
C ASP A 549 46.33 -30.63 -42.76
N LEU A 550 45.43 -29.91 -42.07
CA LEU A 550 43.98 -30.01 -42.31
C LEU A 550 43.58 -29.54 -43.71
N THR A 551 44.19 -28.46 -44.21
CA THR A 551 43.91 -27.94 -45.56
C THR A 551 44.34 -28.93 -46.66
N LYS A 552 45.31 -29.81 -46.39
CA LYS A 552 45.78 -30.84 -47.36
C LYS A 552 44.95 -32.12 -47.38
N MET A 553 44.12 -32.36 -46.36
CA MET A 553 43.37 -33.63 -46.19
C MET A 553 41.87 -33.51 -46.45
N VAL A 554 41.44 -32.43 -47.11
CA VAL A 554 40.05 -32.15 -47.44
C VAL A 554 39.38 -33.34 -48.15
N ASP A 555 38.18 -33.69 -47.69
CA ASP A 555 37.29 -34.75 -48.19
C ASP A 555 37.84 -36.19 -48.04
N ARG A 556 38.88 -36.39 -47.25
CA ARG A 556 39.38 -37.74 -46.91
C ARG A 556 38.76 -38.27 -45.62
N PRO A 557 38.58 -39.60 -45.46
CA PRO A 557 38.02 -40.20 -44.24
C PRO A 557 38.76 -39.78 -42.96
N VAL A 558 40.08 -39.59 -43.07
CA VAL A 558 40.97 -39.17 -41.97
C VAL A 558 40.75 -37.72 -41.52
N GLU A 559 40.17 -36.85 -42.35
CA GLU A 559 39.95 -35.44 -42.01
C GLU A 559 39.11 -35.29 -40.75
N ARG A 560 38.05 -36.10 -40.62
CA ARG A 560 37.14 -36.07 -39.47
C ARG A 560 37.85 -36.42 -38.18
N LEU A 561 38.66 -37.47 -38.18
CA LEU A 561 39.44 -37.87 -37.02
C LEU A 561 40.55 -36.85 -36.70
N MET A 562 41.16 -36.23 -37.72
CA MET A 562 42.12 -35.13 -37.53
C MET A 562 41.47 -33.90 -36.90
N GLN A 563 40.25 -33.53 -37.33
CA GLN A 563 39.48 -32.43 -36.73
C GLN A 563 39.12 -32.72 -35.27
N LYS A 564 38.71 -33.97 -34.96
CA LYS A 564 38.50 -34.44 -33.58
C LYS A 564 39.76 -34.25 -32.72
N VAL A 565 40.93 -34.64 -33.24
CA VAL A 565 42.23 -34.49 -32.57
C VAL A 565 42.63 -33.03 -32.38
N VAL A 566 42.34 -32.16 -33.34
CA VAL A 566 42.57 -30.69 -33.21
C VAL A 566 41.75 -30.12 -32.06
N GLY A 567 40.56 -30.67 -31.81
CA GLY A 567 39.75 -30.35 -30.65
C GLY A 567 40.39 -30.68 -29.29
N GLN A 568 41.55 -31.33 -29.26
CA GLN A 568 42.30 -31.56 -28.01
C GLN A 568 43.30 -30.44 -27.70
N LEU A 569 43.38 -29.38 -28.52
CA LEU A 569 44.20 -28.21 -28.18
C LEU A 569 43.73 -27.60 -26.86
N GLU A 570 44.63 -27.54 -25.89
CA GLU A 570 44.39 -26.92 -24.58
C GLU A 570 44.22 -25.40 -24.73
N SER A 571 43.47 -24.79 -23.82
CA SER A 571 43.21 -23.35 -23.78
C SER A 571 44.46 -22.47 -23.59
N GLU A 572 45.57 -23.07 -23.16
CA GLU A 572 46.89 -22.42 -23.01
C GLU A 572 47.89 -22.86 -24.10
N GLY A 573 47.53 -23.83 -24.95
CA GLY A 573 48.33 -24.30 -26.08
C GLY A 573 49.54 -25.16 -25.76
N LEU A 574 49.72 -25.60 -24.50
CA LEU A 574 50.90 -26.37 -24.06
C LEU A 574 51.08 -27.69 -24.83
N ASN A 575 49.98 -28.28 -25.29
CA ASN A 575 49.98 -29.54 -26.04
C ASN A 575 49.94 -29.37 -27.57
N ALA A 576 50.06 -28.13 -28.10
CA ALA A 576 49.95 -27.86 -29.54
C ALA A 576 50.95 -28.68 -30.39
N LYS A 577 52.14 -28.95 -29.85
CA LYS A 577 53.15 -29.82 -30.48
C LYS A 577 52.73 -31.28 -30.56
N VAL A 578 52.06 -31.80 -29.52
CA VAL A 578 51.57 -33.18 -29.45
C VAL A 578 50.38 -33.37 -30.39
N VAL A 579 49.46 -32.41 -30.41
CA VAL A 579 48.32 -32.38 -31.34
C VAL A 579 48.82 -32.33 -32.79
N ALA A 580 49.73 -31.42 -33.12
CA ALA A 580 50.31 -31.34 -34.47
C ALA A 580 50.99 -32.66 -34.90
N SER A 581 51.66 -33.34 -33.96
CA SER A 581 52.31 -34.63 -34.23
C SER A 581 51.30 -35.77 -34.45
N CYS A 582 50.19 -35.78 -33.70
CA CYS A 582 49.11 -36.77 -33.83
C CYS A 582 48.34 -36.59 -35.14
N VAL A 583 47.99 -35.35 -35.49
CA VAL A 583 47.36 -34.99 -36.78
C VAL A 583 48.24 -35.46 -37.95
N LYS A 584 49.56 -35.28 -37.84
CA LYS A 584 50.52 -35.77 -38.83
C LYS A 584 50.64 -37.30 -38.91
N ALA A 585 50.48 -38.01 -37.79
CA ALA A 585 50.54 -39.48 -37.73
C ALA A 585 49.26 -40.13 -38.30
N LEU A 586 48.09 -39.58 -37.99
CA LEU A 586 46.80 -40.04 -38.54
C LEU A 586 46.78 -39.95 -40.06
N ARG A 587 47.36 -38.87 -40.61
CA ARG A 587 47.55 -38.67 -42.05
C ARG A 587 48.22 -39.84 -42.77
N ALA A 588 49.01 -40.66 -42.08
CA ALA A 588 49.77 -41.79 -42.63
C ALA A 588 49.16 -43.19 -42.33
N SER A 589 47.97 -43.25 -41.71
CA SER A 589 47.32 -44.49 -41.25
C SER A 589 46.47 -45.17 -42.34
N THR A 590 46.23 -46.48 -42.21
CA THR A 590 45.31 -47.24 -43.08
C THR A 590 43.87 -47.24 -42.55
N SER A 591 42.88 -47.67 -43.33
CA SER A 591 41.45 -47.67 -42.90
C SER A 591 41.21 -48.49 -41.63
N GLU A 592 41.80 -49.68 -41.51
CA GLU A 592 41.67 -50.52 -40.29
C GLU A 592 42.28 -49.84 -39.05
N GLY A 593 43.38 -49.10 -39.24
CA GLY A 593 43.98 -48.31 -38.16
C GLY A 593 43.15 -47.10 -37.77
N LEU A 594 42.44 -46.50 -38.73
CA LEU A 594 41.50 -45.42 -38.48
C LEU A 594 40.28 -45.93 -37.71
N ASP A 595 39.71 -47.08 -38.07
CA ASP A 595 38.59 -47.70 -37.36
C ASP A 595 38.96 -48.03 -35.91
N ALA A 596 40.17 -48.56 -35.66
CA ALA A 596 40.67 -48.80 -34.31
C ALA A 596 40.88 -47.48 -33.53
N CYS A 597 41.44 -46.46 -34.17
CA CYS A 597 41.59 -45.13 -33.57
C CYS A 597 40.22 -44.49 -33.28
N GLU A 598 39.21 -44.71 -34.11
CA GLU A 598 37.83 -44.26 -33.89
C GLU A 598 37.18 -45.01 -32.73
N GLN A 599 37.34 -46.33 -32.60
CA GLN A 599 36.82 -47.08 -31.46
C GLN A 599 37.48 -46.67 -30.14
N ILE A 600 38.78 -46.36 -30.14
CA ILE A 600 39.50 -45.84 -28.98
C ILE A 600 39.05 -44.40 -28.66
N TRP A 601 38.84 -43.58 -29.69
CA TRP A 601 38.29 -42.25 -29.55
C TRP A 601 36.89 -42.29 -28.93
N ASP A 602 36.00 -43.10 -29.50
CA ASP A 602 34.62 -43.27 -29.08
C ASP A 602 34.52 -43.98 -27.72
N GLY A 603 35.49 -44.82 -27.35
CA GLY A 603 35.60 -45.33 -26.00
C GLY A 603 36.00 -44.24 -24.99
N ARG A 604 36.90 -43.32 -25.39
CA ARG A 604 37.39 -42.22 -24.52
C ARG A 604 36.37 -41.11 -24.34
N TYR A 605 35.51 -40.89 -25.33
CA TYR A 605 34.60 -39.76 -25.37
C TYR A 605 33.12 -40.15 -25.55
N GLY A 606 32.79 -41.43 -25.70
CA GLY A 606 31.44 -41.93 -26.00
C GLY A 606 31.14 -42.03 -27.51
N VAL A 607 30.17 -42.85 -27.91
CA VAL A 607 29.69 -42.95 -29.29
C VAL A 607 28.78 -41.76 -29.59
N THR A 608 29.23 -40.85 -30.44
CA THR A 608 28.36 -39.81 -31.01
C THR A 608 27.45 -40.45 -32.06
N SER A 609 26.27 -40.93 -31.66
CA SER A 609 25.27 -41.55 -32.56
C SER A 609 24.95 -40.65 -33.76
N THR A 610 25.43 -41.03 -34.94
CA THR A 610 24.99 -40.43 -36.22
C THR A 610 24.48 -41.45 -37.26
N ASN A 611 24.42 -42.74 -36.93
CA ASN A 611 23.98 -43.76 -37.87
C ASN A 611 22.62 -44.38 -37.48
N THR A 612 21.54 -43.88 -38.08
CA THR A 612 20.29 -44.64 -38.22
C THR A 612 20.23 -45.23 -39.64
N PRO A 613 19.96 -46.53 -39.84
CA PRO A 613 19.83 -47.12 -41.17
C PRO A 613 18.50 -46.68 -41.80
N THR A 614 18.57 -46.27 -43.07
CA THR A 614 17.40 -46.02 -43.92
C THR A 614 16.71 -47.34 -44.24
N ASN A 615 15.49 -47.55 -43.73
CA ASN A 615 14.61 -48.61 -44.19
C ASN A 615 13.79 -48.09 -45.38
N ASP A 616 13.91 -48.81 -46.50
CA ASP A 616 13.05 -48.70 -47.67
C ASP A 616 11.63 -49.18 -47.34
N ALA A 617 10.64 -48.31 -47.51
CA ALA A 617 9.25 -48.68 -47.72
C ALA A 617 8.62 -47.67 -48.69
N GLU A 618 8.40 -48.11 -49.91
CA GLU A 618 7.66 -47.39 -50.96
C GLU A 618 6.20 -47.20 -50.56
N GLY A 619 5.67 -45.98 -50.76
CA GLY A 619 4.23 -45.78 -50.95
C GLY A 619 3.64 -44.48 -50.39
N MET A 620 3.43 -43.50 -51.30
CA MET A 620 2.46 -42.37 -51.25
C MET A 620 2.89 -41.02 -50.62
N PRO A 621 2.32 -39.89 -51.12
CA PRO A 621 3.07 -38.66 -51.37
C PRO A 621 3.05 -37.64 -50.23
N HIS A 622 4.15 -36.89 -50.15
CA HIS A 622 4.36 -35.72 -49.29
C HIS A 622 3.23 -34.68 -49.32
N PRO A 623 2.94 -34.08 -48.16
CA PRO A 623 2.87 -32.64 -48.04
C PRO A 623 3.98 -32.12 -47.10
N SER A 624 4.57 -31.02 -47.55
CA SER A 624 5.64 -30.25 -46.93
C SER A 624 5.27 -29.64 -45.58
N SER A 625 6.00 -29.98 -44.53
CA SER A 625 6.51 -29.12 -43.44
C SER A 625 6.87 -29.99 -42.23
N SER A 626 8.10 -30.48 -42.20
CA SER A 626 8.65 -31.25 -41.08
C SER A 626 9.35 -30.30 -40.11
N GLU A 627 8.70 -29.96 -39.00
CA GLU A 627 9.41 -29.55 -37.79
C GLU A 627 9.97 -30.81 -37.12
N SER A 628 11.30 -30.88 -37.06
CA SER A 628 12.06 -31.98 -36.49
C SER A 628 11.91 -32.02 -34.97
N VAL A 629 11.34 -33.10 -34.45
CA VAL A 629 11.38 -33.47 -33.03
C VAL A 629 12.86 -33.61 -32.59
N PRO A 630 13.28 -33.09 -31.42
CA PRO A 630 14.65 -33.24 -30.94
C PRO A 630 14.94 -34.71 -30.63
N LYS A 631 15.92 -35.31 -31.32
CA LYS A 631 16.53 -36.57 -30.90
C LYS A 631 17.25 -36.34 -29.56
N MET A 632 16.88 -37.09 -28.53
CA MET A 632 17.73 -37.20 -27.34
C MET A 632 19.01 -37.95 -27.69
N PRO A 633 20.18 -37.42 -27.32
CA PRO A 633 21.41 -38.19 -27.37
C PRO A 633 21.46 -39.07 -26.12
N PHE A 634 21.49 -40.40 -26.29
CA PHE A 634 22.20 -41.24 -25.34
C PHE A 634 23.69 -40.86 -25.46
N GLU A 635 24.15 -39.87 -24.70
CA GLU A 635 25.58 -39.69 -24.47
C GLU A 635 26.03 -40.85 -23.59
N THR A 636 26.55 -41.90 -24.23
CA THR A 636 27.29 -42.95 -23.53
C THR A 636 28.43 -42.29 -22.77
N SER A 637 28.45 -42.44 -21.45
CA SER A 637 29.51 -41.85 -20.65
C SER A 637 30.90 -42.36 -21.09
N PRO A 638 31.94 -41.52 -21.05
CA PRO A 638 33.28 -41.92 -21.47
C PRO A 638 33.75 -43.09 -20.61
N ILE A 639 34.18 -44.15 -21.27
CA ILE A 639 34.54 -45.40 -20.61
C ILE A 639 35.74 -45.11 -19.69
N PRO A 640 35.80 -45.59 -18.43
CA PRO A 640 36.90 -45.25 -17.53
C PRO A 640 38.26 -45.61 -18.13
N THR A 641 39.26 -44.77 -17.86
CA THR A 641 40.64 -44.90 -18.35
C THR A 641 41.16 -46.34 -18.27
N VAL A 642 40.88 -47.01 -17.17
CA VAL A 642 41.29 -48.39 -16.90
C VAL A 642 40.68 -49.38 -17.91
N VAL A 643 39.42 -49.17 -18.29
CA VAL A 643 38.72 -49.99 -19.29
C VAL A 643 39.21 -49.67 -20.70
N LEU A 644 39.51 -48.39 -21.00
CA LEU A 644 40.13 -47.97 -22.26
C LEU A 644 41.52 -48.55 -22.46
N GLU A 645 42.33 -48.59 -21.40
CA GLU A 645 43.65 -49.22 -21.42
C GLU A 645 43.53 -50.72 -21.66
N VAL A 646 42.49 -51.37 -21.11
CA VAL A 646 42.15 -52.76 -21.40
C VAL A 646 41.72 -52.93 -22.87
N MET A 647 40.92 -52.02 -23.42
CA MET A 647 40.50 -52.01 -24.83
C MET A 647 41.70 -51.81 -25.78
N ILE A 648 42.58 -50.83 -25.50
CA ILE A 648 43.79 -50.54 -26.29
C ILE A 648 44.76 -51.72 -26.25
N ALA A 649 44.94 -52.34 -25.08
CA ALA A 649 45.75 -53.55 -24.95
C ALA A 649 45.18 -54.70 -25.81
N GLY A 650 43.85 -54.82 -25.88
CA GLY A 650 43.18 -55.76 -26.80
C GLY A 650 43.51 -55.52 -28.28
N PHE A 651 43.54 -54.26 -28.73
CA PHE A 651 43.92 -53.92 -30.12
C PHE A 651 45.40 -54.11 -30.42
N LEU A 652 46.29 -53.77 -29.47
CA LEU A 652 47.74 -53.84 -29.67
C LEU A 652 48.31 -55.26 -29.53
N GLN A 653 47.61 -56.14 -28.82
CA GLN A 653 47.97 -57.56 -28.70
C GLN A 653 47.37 -58.41 -29.84
N ASP A 654 46.67 -57.79 -30.79
CA ASP A 654 46.22 -58.45 -32.02
C ASP A 654 47.42 -58.69 -32.95
N ASN A 655 47.66 -59.96 -33.29
CA ASN A 655 48.77 -60.40 -34.14
C ASN A 655 48.67 -59.91 -35.60
N HIS A 656 47.58 -59.22 -35.98
CA HIS A 656 47.33 -58.74 -37.35
C HIS A 656 47.55 -57.23 -37.57
N LEU A 657 48.02 -56.47 -36.57
CA LEU A 657 48.18 -55.01 -36.66
C LEU A 657 49.44 -54.54 -37.45
N ILE A 658 49.29 -53.60 -38.40
CA ILE A 658 50.38 -53.05 -39.25
C ILE A 658 51.10 -51.86 -38.54
N SER A 659 52.40 -51.67 -38.79
CA SER A 659 53.27 -50.69 -38.10
C SER A 659 52.83 -49.21 -38.20
N THR A 660 52.20 -48.78 -39.30
CA THR A 660 51.66 -47.41 -39.42
C THR A 660 50.42 -47.20 -38.56
N ASN A 661 49.58 -48.22 -38.38
CA ASN A 661 48.42 -48.19 -37.48
C ASN A 661 48.86 -48.23 -36.01
N GLU A 662 49.92 -49.00 -35.71
CA GLU A 662 50.56 -49.02 -34.40
C GLU A 662 51.07 -47.61 -34.01
N VAL A 663 51.71 -46.88 -34.93
CA VAL A 663 52.17 -45.50 -34.69
C VAL A 663 50.99 -44.56 -34.43
N ALA A 664 49.87 -44.75 -35.11
CA ALA A 664 48.66 -43.93 -34.94
C ALA A 664 47.96 -44.20 -33.60
N ILE A 665 47.76 -45.48 -33.25
CA ILE A 665 47.18 -45.89 -31.96
C ILE A 665 48.08 -45.45 -30.80
N LYS A 666 49.41 -45.55 -30.94
CA LYS A 666 50.38 -45.06 -29.94
C LYS A 666 50.42 -43.53 -29.87
N ALA A 667 50.29 -42.81 -30.99
CA ALA A 667 50.19 -41.35 -30.99
C ALA A 667 48.90 -40.88 -30.31
N LEU A 668 47.78 -41.58 -30.53
CA LEU A 668 46.49 -41.32 -29.90
C LEU A 668 46.50 -41.68 -28.40
N ALA A 669 47.11 -42.80 -28.01
CA ALA A 669 47.29 -43.17 -26.60
C ALA A 669 48.16 -42.15 -25.85
N ARG A 670 49.20 -41.59 -26.49
CA ARG A 670 50.01 -40.49 -25.93
C ARG A 670 49.23 -39.19 -25.81
N LEU A 671 48.37 -38.88 -26.79
CA LEU A 671 47.47 -37.73 -26.72
C LEU A 671 46.52 -37.86 -25.50
N PHE A 672 46.07 -39.07 -25.19
CA PHE A 672 45.20 -39.34 -24.05
C PHE A 672 45.92 -39.68 -22.74
N ASN A 673 47.26 -39.64 -22.73
CA ASN A 673 48.11 -40.00 -21.59
C ASN A 673 47.79 -41.38 -20.99
N LEU A 674 47.50 -42.37 -21.85
CA LEU A 674 47.11 -43.73 -21.45
C LEU A 674 48.33 -44.64 -21.33
N SER A 675 48.29 -45.55 -20.35
CA SER A 675 49.33 -46.58 -20.21
C SER A 675 49.14 -47.69 -21.25
N ILE A 676 50.19 -47.93 -22.04
CA ILE A 676 50.18 -48.85 -23.18
C ILE A 676 50.70 -50.21 -22.72
N HIS A 677 49.87 -51.26 -22.82
CA HIS A 677 50.20 -52.62 -22.35
C HIS A 677 50.27 -53.60 -23.54
N ASP A 678 51.42 -53.65 -24.20
CA ASP A 678 51.63 -54.43 -25.43
C ASP A 678 51.69 -55.97 -25.18
N ILE A 679 51.66 -56.46 -23.92
CA ILE A 679 51.94 -57.89 -23.61
C ILE A 679 50.99 -58.52 -22.55
N THR A 680 50.72 -57.87 -21.40
CA THR A 680 49.86 -58.43 -20.32
C THR A 680 49.09 -57.33 -19.59
N ILE A 681 47.82 -57.59 -19.22
CA ILE A 681 46.93 -56.64 -18.54
C ILE A 681 46.78 -57.03 -17.05
N PRO A 682 46.89 -56.10 -16.09
CA PRO A 682 46.71 -56.40 -14.66
C PRO A 682 45.27 -56.78 -14.28
N ASP A 683 45.09 -57.82 -13.46
CA ASP A 683 43.77 -58.37 -13.08
C ASP A 683 42.82 -57.33 -12.44
N TRP A 684 43.34 -56.44 -11.59
CA TRP A 684 42.53 -55.41 -10.94
C TRP A 684 41.92 -54.38 -11.92
N LYS A 685 42.53 -54.21 -13.11
CA LYS A 685 41.97 -53.35 -14.16
C LYS A 685 40.76 -54.01 -14.84
N LEU A 686 40.75 -55.34 -14.91
CA LEU A 686 39.61 -56.10 -15.43
C LEU A 686 38.42 -56.04 -14.46
N ASP A 687 38.66 -56.17 -13.15
CA ASP A 687 37.59 -56.12 -12.14
C ASP A 687 36.91 -54.73 -12.07
N GLN A 688 37.69 -53.67 -12.24
CA GLN A 688 37.18 -52.30 -12.24
C GLN A 688 36.33 -51.98 -13.47
N ALA A 689 36.64 -52.59 -14.62
CA ALA A 689 35.81 -52.48 -15.82
C ALA A 689 34.43 -53.12 -15.62
N ALA A 690 34.36 -54.25 -14.90
CA ALA A 690 33.10 -54.93 -14.61
C ALA A 690 32.15 -54.10 -13.72
N LEU A 691 32.69 -53.38 -12.73
CA LEU A 691 31.91 -52.51 -11.83
C LEU A 691 31.32 -51.27 -12.53
N TYR A 692 32.03 -50.70 -13.51
CA TYR A 692 31.55 -49.53 -14.26
C TYR A 692 30.25 -49.80 -15.00
N TRP A 693 30.14 -50.95 -15.68
CA TRP A 693 28.93 -51.31 -16.42
C TRP A 693 27.68 -51.49 -15.55
N ALA A 694 27.84 -51.78 -14.25
CA ALA A 694 26.72 -51.86 -13.32
C ALA A 694 26.13 -50.48 -12.95
N ALA A 695 26.95 -49.43 -12.93
CA ALA A 695 26.54 -48.07 -12.57
C ALA A 695 25.74 -47.36 -13.68
N GLU A 696 26.01 -47.68 -14.96
CA GLU A 696 25.29 -47.07 -16.08
C GLU A 696 23.80 -47.45 -16.10
N GLY A 697 23.45 -48.62 -15.53
CA GLY A 697 22.07 -48.99 -15.29
C GLY A 697 21.29 -48.02 -14.38
N GLN A 698 21.98 -47.29 -13.49
CA GLN A 698 21.35 -46.31 -12.59
C GLN A 698 21.06 -44.97 -13.29
N ASN A 699 21.87 -44.56 -14.27
CA ASN A 699 21.70 -43.29 -15.01
C ASN A 699 20.41 -43.26 -15.85
N ILE A 700 19.97 -44.42 -16.33
CA ILE A 700 18.70 -44.58 -17.05
C ILE A 700 17.51 -44.13 -16.19
N LEU A 701 17.56 -44.33 -14.86
CA LEU A 701 16.49 -43.91 -13.95
C LEU A 701 16.41 -42.39 -13.81
N ASN A 702 17.54 -41.68 -13.93
CA ASN A 702 17.58 -40.23 -13.82
C ASN A 702 17.02 -39.53 -15.08
N GLU A 703 17.21 -40.12 -16.27
CA GLU A 703 16.69 -39.56 -17.53
C GLU A 703 15.15 -39.57 -17.58
N ALA A 704 14.52 -40.52 -16.89
CA ALA A 704 13.07 -40.53 -16.69
C ALA A 704 12.57 -39.26 -15.96
N GLU A 705 13.35 -38.71 -15.03
CA GLU A 705 13.01 -37.48 -14.30
C GLU A 705 13.08 -36.24 -15.21
N ARG A 706 14.06 -36.19 -16.13
CA ARG A 706 14.22 -35.08 -17.09
C ARG A 706 13.03 -34.97 -18.05
N LEU A 707 12.55 -36.12 -18.54
CA LEU A 707 11.38 -36.23 -19.40
C LEU A 707 10.12 -35.64 -18.76
N HIS A 708 9.97 -35.82 -17.45
CA HIS A 708 8.85 -35.27 -16.70
C HIS A 708 8.82 -33.72 -16.72
N ARG A 709 10.00 -33.08 -16.64
CA ARG A 709 10.11 -31.61 -16.71
C ARG A 709 9.78 -31.06 -18.10
N LEU A 710 10.12 -31.78 -19.16
CA LEU A 710 9.84 -31.37 -20.55
C LEU A 710 8.32 -31.32 -20.84
N LYS A 711 7.56 -32.26 -20.27
CA LYS A 711 6.09 -32.28 -20.33
C LYS A 711 5.48 -30.95 -19.83
N ARG A 712 5.97 -30.45 -18.69
CA ARG A 712 5.54 -29.16 -18.08
C ARG A 712 5.77 -27.97 -19.01
N ALA A 713 6.95 -27.90 -19.63
CA ALA A 713 7.32 -26.78 -20.50
C ALA A 713 6.49 -26.70 -21.78
N LEU A 714 6.10 -27.85 -22.36
CA LEU A 714 5.27 -27.88 -23.56
C LEU A 714 3.85 -27.34 -23.29
N ARG A 715 3.25 -27.74 -22.17
CA ARG A 715 1.93 -27.23 -21.75
C ARG A 715 1.88 -25.74 -21.52
N ALA A 716 2.92 -25.18 -20.92
CA ALA A 716 3.01 -23.74 -20.68
C ALA A 716 2.95 -22.91 -21.98
N LYS A 717 3.34 -23.49 -23.12
CA LYS A 717 3.28 -22.84 -24.43
C LYS A 717 1.98 -23.11 -25.20
N ASP A 718 1.52 -24.35 -25.19
CA ASP A 718 0.34 -24.78 -25.95
C ASP A 718 -0.40 -25.87 -25.18
N PRO A 719 -1.35 -25.50 -24.30
CA PRO A 719 -2.04 -26.46 -23.44
C PRO A 719 -2.83 -27.50 -24.26
N GLU A 720 -3.57 -27.04 -25.27
CA GLU A 720 -4.48 -27.87 -26.05
C GLU A 720 -3.72 -28.74 -27.05
N GLY A 721 -2.70 -28.20 -27.72
CA GLY A 721 -1.83 -28.98 -28.59
C GLY A 721 -0.99 -30.00 -27.82
N THR A 722 -0.56 -29.68 -26.60
CA THR A 722 0.17 -30.62 -25.74
C THR A 722 -0.72 -31.74 -25.23
N LYS A 723 -1.98 -31.45 -24.87
CA LYS A 723 -2.97 -32.47 -24.50
C LYS A 723 -3.19 -33.46 -25.65
N ILE A 724 -3.37 -32.96 -26.87
CA ILE A 724 -3.52 -33.79 -28.08
C ILE A 724 -2.23 -34.61 -28.37
N LEU A 725 -1.05 -34.02 -28.15
CA LEU A 725 0.24 -34.70 -28.34
C LEU A 725 0.42 -35.83 -27.31
N LEU A 726 0.08 -35.60 -26.05
CA LEU A 726 0.18 -36.58 -24.97
C LEU A 726 -0.83 -37.72 -25.17
N GLU A 727 -2.06 -37.43 -25.59
CA GLU A 727 -3.03 -38.46 -26.00
C GLU A 727 -2.52 -39.30 -27.18
N LYS A 728 -1.92 -38.67 -28.20
CA LYS A 728 -1.30 -39.40 -29.33
C LYS A 728 -0.13 -40.30 -28.92
N LEU A 729 0.59 -39.92 -27.87
CA LEU A 729 1.70 -40.70 -27.30
C LEU A 729 1.23 -41.71 -26.22
N GLY A 730 -0.07 -41.73 -25.89
CA GLY A 730 -0.65 -42.62 -24.87
C GLY A 730 -0.29 -42.25 -23.43
N ILE A 731 0.01 -40.99 -23.14
CA ILE A 731 0.44 -40.47 -21.83
C ILE A 731 -0.72 -39.67 -21.19
N GLU A 732 -1.11 -40.01 -19.97
CA GLU A 732 -2.24 -39.37 -19.24
C GLU A 732 -1.96 -37.89 -18.89
N ASP A 733 -2.97 -37.03 -19.05
CA ASP A 733 -2.89 -35.57 -18.96
C ASP A 733 -3.36 -35.06 -17.57
N ILE A 734 -2.49 -34.37 -16.81
CA ILE A 734 -2.72 -33.76 -15.48
C ILE A 734 -3.26 -32.31 -15.61
N SER A 735 -4.20 -31.78 -14.84
CA SER A 735 -4.68 -30.39 -15.11
C SER A 735 -3.66 -29.29 -14.72
N PRO A 736 -3.75 -28.04 -15.22
CA PRO A 736 -2.88 -26.94 -14.76
C PRO A 736 -2.97 -26.68 -13.25
N LEU A 737 -4.14 -26.92 -12.65
CA LEU A 737 -4.33 -26.90 -11.21
C LEU A 737 -3.57 -28.05 -10.53
N ASP A 738 -3.50 -29.23 -11.14
CA ASP A 738 -2.70 -30.34 -10.59
C ASP A 738 -1.21 -30.00 -10.58
N GLU A 739 -0.71 -29.34 -11.63
CA GLU A 739 0.69 -28.88 -11.66
C GLU A 739 0.97 -27.83 -10.58
N GLU A 740 0.07 -26.87 -10.38
CA GLU A 740 0.22 -25.86 -9.32
C GLU A 740 0.13 -26.50 -7.92
N ILE A 741 -0.70 -27.52 -7.72
CA ILE A 741 -0.81 -28.28 -6.47
C ILE A 741 0.45 -29.10 -6.19
N GLU A 742 1.06 -29.72 -7.22
CA GLU A 742 2.33 -30.43 -7.11
C GLU A 742 3.51 -29.51 -6.76
N GLU A 743 3.44 -28.23 -7.12
CA GLU A 743 4.45 -27.20 -6.76
C GLU A 743 4.30 -26.67 -5.33
N LEU A 744 3.26 -27.05 -4.60
CA LEU A 744 3.04 -26.55 -3.25
C LEU A 744 4.05 -27.14 -2.26
N ASP A 745 4.59 -26.29 -1.40
CA ASP A 745 5.37 -26.73 -0.24
C ASP A 745 4.52 -27.64 0.66
N VAL A 746 5.15 -28.59 1.35
CA VAL A 746 4.48 -29.60 2.19
C VAL A 746 3.47 -29.00 3.17
N GLU A 747 3.75 -27.82 3.74
CA GLU A 747 2.82 -27.13 4.66
C GLU A 747 1.56 -26.64 3.95
N VAL A 748 1.69 -26.10 2.73
CA VAL A 748 0.57 -25.54 1.97
C VAL A 748 -0.22 -26.66 1.31
N ALA A 749 0.45 -27.68 0.78
CA ALA A 749 -0.19 -28.85 0.19
C ALA A 749 -1.16 -29.54 1.18
N GLY A 750 -0.78 -29.63 2.46
CA GLY A 750 -1.66 -30.18 3.50
C GLY A 750 -2.86 -29.31 3.88
N ALA A 751 -2.87 -28.04 3.47
CA ALA A 751 -3.94 -27.07 3.72
C ALA A 751 -4.81 -26.80 2.49
N VAL A 752 -4.52 -27.44 1.35
CA VAL A 752 -5.15 -27.19 0.06
C VAL A 752 -5.84 -28.47 -0.44
N GLU A 753 -7.13 -28.37 -0.76
CA GLU A 753 -7.93 -29.48 -1.30
C GLU A 753 -8.48 -29.11 -2.68
N LYS A 754 -8.28 -29.98 -3.68
CA LYS A 754 -8.87 -29.82 -5.01
C LYS A 754 -10.31 -30.31 -4.99
N LEU A 755 -11.25 -29.44 -5.36
CA LEU A 755 -12.69 -29.74 -5.39
C LEU A 755 -13.23 -29.96 -6.81
N GLY A 756 -12.54 -29.44 -7.83
CA GLY A 756 -12.92 -29.55 -9.25
C GLY A 756 -11.73 -29.28 -10.17
N GLU A 757 -11.94 -29.25 -11.49
CA GLU A 757 -10.85 -29.03 -12.47
C GLU A 757 -10.13 -27.69 -12.26
N ASN A 758 -10.89 -26.67 -11.86
CA ASN A 758 -10.47 -25.28 -11.70
C ASN A 758 -10.88 -24.73 -10.32
N GLU A 759 -11.10 -25.60 -9.36
CA GLU A 759 -11.67 -25.26 -8.07
C GLU A 759 -10.84 -25.83 -6.93
N VAL A 760 -10.44 -24.97 -6.01
CA VAL A 760 -9.56 -25.32 -4.90
C VAL A 760 -10.06 -24.67 -3.61
N GLU A 761 -9.97 -25.38 -2.50
CA GLU A 761 -10.26 -24.89 -1.17
C GLU A 761 -8.99 -24.85 -0.31
N MET A 762 -8.76 -23.70 0.32
CA MET A 762 -7.67 -23.50 1.28
C MET A 762 -8.23 -23.47 2.69
N SER A 763 -7.66 -24.26 3.59
CA SER A 763 -8.06 -24.33 5.00
C SER A 763 -7.06 -23.58 5.89
N PHE A 764 -7.56 -22.61 6.65
CA PHE A 764 -6.78 -21.85 7.61
C PHE A 764 -7.20 -22.23 9.03
N SER A 765 -6.31 -22.91 9.75
CA SER A 765 -6.57 -23.33 11.13
C SER A 765 -6.70 -22.11 12.05
N LEU A 766 -7.85 -22.05 12.74
CA LEU A 766 -8.16 -21.10 13.80
C LEU A 766 -8.10 -21.75 15.18
N ALA A 767 -7.73 -23.04 15.27
CA ALA A 767 -7.65 -23.78 16.52
C ALA A 767 -6.60 -23.21 17.50
N GLY A 768 -5.57 -22.54 16.97
CA GLY A 768 -4.56 -21.83 17.77
C GLY A 768 -5.05 -20.53 18.41
N TYR A 769 -6.20 -20.01 17.98
CA TYR A 769 -6.80 -18.81 18.58
C TYR A 769 -7.53 -19.18 19.86
N THR A 770 -7.50 -18.30 20.85
CA THR A 770 -8.27 -18.48 22.08
C THR A 770 -9.75 -18.21 21.84
N GLU A 771 -10.61 -18.62 22.78
CA GLU A 771 -12.04 -18.28 22.76
C GLU A 771 -12.26 -16.75 22.69
N LEU A 772 -11.46 -15.99 23.43
CA LEU A 772 -11.51 -14.52 23.43
C LEU A 772 -11.17 -13.95 22.04
N GLN A 773 -10.11 -14.45 21.41
CA GLN A 773 -9.71 -13.98 20.08
C GLN A 773 -10.75 -14.33 19.02
N ARG A 774 -11.27 -15.57 19.01
CA ARG A 774 -12.35 -15.97 18.08
C ARG A 774 -13.61 -15.14 18.29
N SER A 775 -13.95 -14.83 19.54
CA SER A 775 -15.07 -13.94 19.86
C SER A 775 -14.82 -12.53 19.34
N GLY A 776 -13.63 -11.96 19.53
CA GLY A 776 -13.28 -10.62 19.05
C GLY A 776 -13.25 -10.48 17.52
N LEU A 777 -12.92 -11.58 16.82
CA LEU A 777 -13.03 -11.66 15.36
C LEU A 777 -14.48 -11.85 14.89
N GLY A 778 -15.37 -12.33 15.75
CA GLY A 778 -16.75 -12.67 15.39
C GLY A 778 -16.87 -13.99 14.62
N ILE A 779 -15.98 -14.95 14.92
CA ILE A 779 -15.90 -16.29 14.31
C ILE A 779 -16.63 -17.35 15.18
N GLY A 780 -16.82 -17.06 16.47
CA GLY A 780 -17.51 -17.98 17.38
C GLY A 780 -16.69 -19.24 17.67
N ASP A 781 -17.31 -20.41 17.55
CA ASP A 781 -16.70 -21.70 17.88
C ASP A 781 -15.97 -22.37 16.70
N ALA A 782 -15.98 -21.72 15.52
CA ALA A 782 -15.32 -22.24 14.34
C ALA A 782 -13.81 -22.42 14.53
N LYS A 783 -13.29 -23.54 14.03
CA LYS A 783 -11.89 -23.94 14.17
C LYS A 783 -11.11 -23.82 12.88
N ALA A 784 -11.79 -23.58 11.76
CA ALA A 784 -11.14 -23.29 10.48
C ALA A 784 -11.92 -22.24 9.69
N LEU A 785 -11.16 -21.42 8.95
CA LEU A 785 -11.66 -20.59 7.87
C LEU A 785 -11.31 -21.29 6.56
N LEU A 786 -12.32 -21.60 5.75
CA LEU A 786 -12.18 -22.20 4.43
C LEU A 786 -12.32 -21.10 3.38
N VAL A 787 -11.37 -21.06 2.45
CA VAL A 787 -11.35 -20.11 1.34
C VAL A 787 -11.39 -20.90 0.05
N ARG A 788 -12.53 -20.85 -0.63
CA ARG A 788 -12.77 -21.59 -1.85
C ARG A 788 -12.59 -20.66 -3.04
N LEU A 789 -11.72 -21.05 -3.96
CA LEU A 789 -11.34 -20.28 -5.14
C LEU A 789 -11.85 -20.98 -6.39
N PHE A 790 -12.37 -20.18 -7.31
CA PHE A 790 -12.71 -20.57 -8.67
C PHE A 790 -11.70 -19.89 -9.59
N LEU A 791 -10.78 -20.69 -10.11
CA LEU A 791 -9.61 -20.25 -10.85
C LEU A 791 -9.88 -20.34 -12.34
N ASP A 792 -9.94 -19.19 -13.01
CA ASP A 792 -9.87 -19.16 -14.46
C ASP A 792 -8.40 -19.14 -14.89
N TYR A 793 -8.03 -20.02 -15.82
CA TYR A 793 -6.69 -20.09 -16.39
C TYR A 793 -6.64 -19.47 -17.80
N SER A 794 -7.77 -19.01 -18.36
CA SER A 794 -7.78 -18.26 -19.62
C SER A 794 -7.62 -16.75 -19.43
N ASP A 795 -7.57 -16.27 -18.18
CA ASP A 795 -7.56 -14.85 -17.80
C ASP A 795 -8.77 -14.03 -18.29
N ASP A 796 -9.83 -14.68 -18.79
CA ASP A 796 -11.04 -14.00 -19.27
C ASP A 796 -11.93 -13.52 -18.11
N ILE A 797 -11.89 -14.22 -16.98
CA ILE A 797 -12.71 -13.93 -15.80
C ILE A 797 -11.81 -13.74 -14.56
N PRO A 798 -11.99 -12.66 -13.78
CA PRO A 798 -11.24 -12.46 -12.55
C PRO A 798 -11.51 -13.59 -11.54
N THR A 799 -10.48 -13.94 -10.75
CA THR A 799 -10.57 -14.99 -9.74
C THR A 799 -11.75 -14.75 -8.80
N ALA A 800 -12.64 -15.73 -8.79
CA ALA A 800 -13.84 -15.77 -7.98
C ALA A 800 -13.55 -16.51 -6.67
N PHE A 801 -14.21 -16.14 -5.57
CA PHE A 801 -14.00 -16.83 -4.29
C PHE A 801 -15.21 -16.75 -3.35
N CYS A 802 -15.31 -17.73 -2.46
CA CYS A 802 -16.20 -17.69 -1.30
C CYS A 802 -15.45 -18.09 -0.01
N LEU A 803 -16.02 -17.67 1.13
CA LEU A 803 -15.44 -17.88 2.45
C LEU A 803 -16.46 -18.60 3.33
N HIS A 804 -15.99 -19.62 4.02
CA HIS A 804 -16.81 -20.43 4.90
C HIS A 804 -16.10 -20.65 6.23
N LEU A 805 -16.86 -20.74 7.30
CA LEU A 805 -16.39 -21.33 8.55
C LEU A 805 -16.75 -22.81 8.56
N ASP A 806 -15.94 -23.64 9.21
CA ASP A 806 -16.22 -25.07 9.39
C ASP A 806 -17.54 -25.37 10.12
N THR A 807 -18.11 -24.37 10.80
CA THR A 807 -19.42 -24.44 11.45
C THR A 807 -20.60 -23.96 10.58
N ASP A 808 -20.35 -23.42 9.39
CA ASP A 808 -21.42 -22.95 8.52
C ASP A 808 -22.25 -24.14 8.01
N VAL A 809 -23.58 -24.03 8.09
CA VAL A 809 -24.49 -25.09 7.63
C VAL A 809 -24.46 -25.10 6.11
N HIS A 810 -23.76 -26.06 5.51
CA HIS A 810 -23.69 -26.21 4.06
C HIS A 810 -25.05 -26.58 3.46
N ASP A 811 -25.68 -25.66 2.74
CA ASP A 811 -26.73 -26.00 1.78
C ASP A 811 -26.06 -26.25 0.43
N TRP A 812 -25.61 -27.49 0.22
CA TRP A 812 -24.84 -27.94 -0.96
C TRP A 812 -25.56 -27.70 -2.30
N ASN A 813 -26.86 -27.34 -2.27
CA ASN A 813 -27.68 -27.05 -3.45
C ASN A 813 -27.85 -25.56 -3.74
N SER A 814 -27.31 -24.66 -2.91
CA SER A 814 -27.38 -23.22 -3.18
C SER A 814 -26.29 -22.87 -4.20
N GLU A 815 -26.71 -22.44 -5.41
CA GLU A 815 -25.79 -21.97 -6.46
C GLU A 815 -24.84 -20.91 -5.87
N HIS A 816 -23.57 -21.30 -5.71
CA HIS A 816 -22.52 -20.40 -5.24
C HIS A 816 -22.31 -19.33 -6.30
N THR A 817 -22.94 -18.18 -6.14
CA THR A 817 -22.56 -17.03 -6.95
C THR A 817 -21.22 -16.52 -6.42
N PRO A 818 -20.20 -16.33 -7.28
CA PRO A 818 -18.81 -16.04 -6.88
C PRO A 818 -18.56 -14.70 -6.16
N TRP A 819 -19.62 -14.07 -5.64
CA TRP A 819 -19.63 -12.76 -5.00
C TRP A 819 -20.63 -12.67 -3.85
N VAL A 820 -21.19 -13.78 -3.35
CA VAL A 820 -22.14 -13.71 -2.24
C VAL A 820 -21.37 -13.32 -0.97
N PRO A 821 -21.69 -12.18 -0.33
CA PRO A 821 -21.05 -11.81 0.92
C PRO A 821 -21.36 -12.90 1.97
N PRO A 822 -20.35 -13.48 2.62
CA PRO A 822 -20.54 -14.54 3.60
C PRO A 822 -21.43 -14.06 4.77
N LEU A 823 -22.04 -15.01 5.47
CA LEU A 823 -23.03 -14.74 6.53
C LEU A 823 -22.40 -14.19 7.83
N THR A 824 -21.09 -14.37 8.02
CA THR A 824 -20.39 -13.98 9.27
C THR A 824 -19.50 -12.74 9.13
N THR A 825 -19.28 -12.09 10.27
CA THR A 825 -18.52 -10.85 10.50
C THR A 825 -17.13 -10.84 9.85
N SER A 826 -16.34 -11.83 10.20
CA SER A 826 -14.91 -11.93 9.90
C SER A 826 -14.72 -12.32 8.44
N ALA A 827 -15.55 -13.24 7.97
CA ALA A 827 -15.59 -13.62 6.57
C ALA A 827 -15.94 -12.42 5.67
N ARG A 828 -16.84 -11.50 6.06
CA ARG A 828 -17.12 -10.29 5.27
C ARG A 828 -15.92 -9.33 5.20
N LEU A 829 -15.17 -9.20 6.29
CA LEU A 829 -13.97 -8.38 6.33
C LEU A 829 -12.86 -8.97 5.45
N VAL A 830 -12.58 -10.26 5.63
CA VAL A 830 -11.61 -11.00 4.82
C VAL A 830 -12.01 -10.98 3.34
N SER A 831 -13.30 -11.15 3.03
CA SER A 831 -13.83 -11.08 1.67
C SER A 831 -13.54 -9.74 1.01
N ARG A 832 -13.78 -8.61 1.70
CA ARG A 832 -13.45 -7.30 1.13
C ARG A 832 -11.97 -7.11 0.86
N ILE A 833 -11.11 -7.56 1.77
CA ILE A 833 -9.66 -7.45 1.59
C ILE A 833 -9.22 -8.33 0.42
N LEU A 834 -9.71 -9.57 0.32
CA LEU A 834 -9.40 -10.47 -0.78
C LEU A 834 -9.87 -9.90 -2.12
N HIS A 835 -11.10 -9.41 -2.20
CA HIS A 835 -11.63 -8.79 -3.41
C HIS A 835 -10.73 -7.66 -3.94
N ARG A 836 -10.26 -6.78 -3.05
CA ARG A 836 -9.36 -5.68 -3.44
C ARG A 836 -8.03 -6.17 -4.01
N ASN A 837 -7.49 -7.26 -3.47
CA ASN A 837 -6.17 -7.78 -3.87
C ASN A 837 -6.24 -8.73 -5.07
N LEU A 838 -7.39 -9.38 -5.31
CA LEU A 838 -7.59 -10.31 -6.42
C LEU A 838 -8.09 -9.64 -7.72
N ASN A 839 -8.50 -8.36 -7.67
CA ASN A 839 -9.05 -7.63 -8.83
C ASN A 839 -8.05 -7.22 -9.92
N HIS A 840 -6.73 -7.41 -9.74
CA HIS A 840 -5.73 -6.84 -10.63
C HIS A 840 -4.71 -7.83 -11.20
N VAL A 841 -4.32 -8.87 -10.46
CA VAL A 841 -3.40 -9.92 -10.90
C VAL A 841 -3.70 -11.18 -10.11
N ARG A 842 -3.79 -12.36 -10.75
CA ARG A 842 -3.93 -13.64 -10.05
C ARG A 842 -2.63 -14.00 -9.33
N PRO A 843 -2.61 -14.07 -7.99
CA PRO A 843 -1.46 -14.59 -7.26
C PRO A 843 -1.45 -16.13 -7.32
N LYS A 844 -0.26 -16.75 -7.37
CA LYS A 844 -0.09 -18.21 -7.14
C LYS A 844 -0.71 -18.63 -5.79
N ILE A 845 -1.24 -19.85 -5.69
CA ILE A 845 -1.87 -20.41 -4.48
C ILE A 845 -0.97 -20.23 -3.25
N THR A 846 0.33 -20.51 -3.36
CA THR A 846 1.31 -20.32 -2.27
C THR A 846 1.37 -18.88 -1.76
N ARG A 847 1.43 -17.90 -2.68
CA ARG A 847 1.46 -16.47 -2.32
C ARG A 847 0.15 -16.02 -1.71
N LEU A 848 -0.98 -16.50 -2.25
CA LEU A 848 -2.31 -16.18 -1.75
C LEU A 848 -2.54 -16.76 -0.35
N HIS A 849 -2.15 -18.02 -0.13
CA HIS A 849 -2.21 -18.66 1.18
C HIS A 849 -1.36 -17.90 2.21
N ALA A 850 -0.12 -17.54 1.88
CA ALA A 850 0.74 -16.74 2.75
C ALA A 850 0.13 -15.36 3.06
N PHE A 851 -0.45 -14.70 2.05
CA PHE A 851 -1.13 -13.40 2.22
C PHE A 851 -2.33 -13.51 3.15
N ILE A 852 -3.23 -14.49 2.94
CA ILE A 852 -4.41 -14.70 3.78
C ILE A 852 -3.99 -15.03 5.21
N LYS A 853 -3.03 -15.95 5.39
CA LYS A 853 -2.49 -16.33 6.71
C LYS A 853 -1.98 -15.10 7.47
N LYS A 854 -1.18 -14.25 6.82
CA LYS A 854 -0.68 -12.99 7.41
C LYS A 854 -1.81 -12.02 7.73
N MET A 855 -2.77 -11.83 6.82
CA MET A 855 -3.91 -10.94 7.02
C MET A 855 -4.80 -11.38 8.20
N ILE A 856 -5.02 -12.69 8.42
CA ILE A 856 -5.78 -13.18 9.58
C ILE A 856 -5.06 -12.83 10.89
N ILE A 857 -3.72 -12.89 10.91
CA ILE A 857 -2.90 -12.48 12.06
C ILE A 857 -3.02 -10.97 12.29
N ASP A 858 -2.91 -10.16 11.23
CA ASP A 858 -2.85 -8.70 11.29
C ASP A 858 -4.25 -8.02 11.34
N LEU A 859 -5.34 -8.80 11.35
CA LEU A 859 -6.72 -8.31 11.17
C LEU A 859 -7.17 -7.32 12.27
N THR A 860 -6.61 -7.46 13.47
CA THR A 860 -6.91 -6.57 14.60
C THR A 860 -5.97 -5.37 14.68
N GLU A 861 -4.82 -5.43 14.00
CA GLU A 861 -3.80 -4.37 14.00
C GLU A 861 -4.00 -3.37 12.86
N SER A 862 -4.85 -3.70 11.89
CA SER A 862 -5.12 -2.88 10.71
C SER A 862 -6.57 -2.40 10.62
N CYS A 863 -6.76 -1.31 9.87
CA CYS A 863 -8.07 -0.76 9.58
C CYS A 863 -8.88 -1.75 8.76
N ALA A 864 -10.06 -2.11 9.29
CA ALA A 864 -10.98 -3.03 8.65
C ALA A 864 -11.52 -2.55 7.28
N VAL A 865 -11.29 -1.29 6.91
CA VAL A 865 -11.78 -0.74 5.63
C VAL A 865 -10.65 -0.50 4.64
N CYS A 866 -9.57 0.18 5.05
CA CYS A 866 -8.49 0.54 4.14
C CYS A 866 -7.22 -0.31 4.29
N GLY A 867 -7.10 -1.12 5.35
CA GLY A 867 -5.90 -1.92 5.65
C GLY A 867 -4.73 -1.12 6.23
N ARG A 868 -4.88 0.19 6.48
CA ARG A 868 -3.85 1.00 7.18
C ARG A 868 -3.67 0.47 8.60
N ILE A 869 -2.43 0.18 8.99
CA ILE A 869 -2.09 -0.23 10.35
C ILE A 869 -2.50 0.87 11.33
N HIS A 870 -3.15 0.52 12.43
CA HIS A 870 -3.37 1.43 13.54
C HIS A 870 -2.00 1.68 14.17
N HIS A 871 -1.37 2.83 13.90
CA HIS A 871 0.02 3.18 14.30
C HIS A 871 0.28 3.06 15.81
N ALA A 872 0.48 1.83 16.28
CA ALA A 872 0.47 1.50 17.69
C ALA A 872 1.46 0.38 17.97
N ASN A 873 2.74 0.74 18.03
CA ASN A 873 3.80 -0.19 18.44
C ASN A 873 3.48 -0.73 19.84
N GLY A 874 3.11 -2.02 19.92
CA GLY A 874 2.85 -2.72 21.18
C GLY A 874 1.42 -2.63 21.73
N ILE A 875 0.41 -2.24 20.94
CA ILE A 875 -1.00 -2.35 21.35
C ILE A 875 -1.64 -3.58 20.68
N ARG A 876 -2.29 -4.42 21.48
CA ARG A 876 -3.05 -5.58 21.00
C ARG A 876 -4.54 -5.28 21.06
N LEU A 877 -5.08 -4.78 19.95
CA LEU A 877 -6.54 -4.67 19.80
C LEU A 877 -7.13 -6.07 19.67
N ARG A 878 -8.31 -6.29 20.25
CA ARG A 878 -8.99 -7.60 20.19
C ARG A 878 -10.09 -7.66 19.14
N ARG A 879 -10.37 -6.52 18.50
CA ARG A 879 -11.44 -6.35 17.53
C ARG A 879 -10.93 -5.49 16.38
N SER A 880 -11.31 -5.86 15.16
CA SER A 880 -11.06 -5.05 13.98
C SER A 880 -11.89 -3.76 14.02
N LEU A 881 -11.25 -2.63 13.78
CA LEU A 881 -11.88 -1.30 13.83
C LEU A 881 -11.54 -0.49 12.57
N PRO A 882 -12.41 0.43 12.12
CA PRO A 882 -12.04 1.41 11.12
C PRO A 882 -11.04 2.42 11.71
N CYS A 883 -10.13 2.93 10.88
CA CYS A 883 -9.25 4.05 11.26
C CYS A 883 -10.05 5.36 11.32
N ASP A 884 -9.38 6.45 11.70
CA ASP A 884 -10.05 7.74 11.90
C ASP A 884 -10.40 8.51 10.62
N MET A 885 -10.07 7.96 9.44
CA MET A 885 -10.48 8.54 8.16
C MET A 885 -12.01 8.52 8.03
N VAL A 886 -12.58 9.68 7.66
CA VAL A 886 -14.03 9.86 7.51
C VAL A 886 -14.63 8.88 6.49
N SER A 887 -13.91 8.60 5.40
CA SER A 887 -14.32 7.59 4.41
C SER A 887 -14.44 6.19 5.01
N CYS A 888 -13.45 5.77 5.80
CA CYS A 888 -13.46 4.46 6.46
C CYS A 888 -14.59 4.35 7.49
N LYS A 889 -14.81 5.39 8.31
CA LYS A 889 -15.93 5.43 9.25
C LYS A 889 -17.28 5.34 8.53
N ARG A 890 -17.47 6.11 7.46
CA ARG A 890 -18.70 6.05 6.64
C ARG A 890 -18.93 4.66 6.06
N THR A 891 -17.90 4.05 5.46
CA THR A 891 -18.02 2.68 4.91
C THR A 891 -18.30 1.65 6.00
N TRP A 892 -17.72 1.82 7.19
CA TRP A 892 -17.99 0.98 8.34
C TRP A 892 -19.44 1.12 8.80
N ASP A 893 -19.95 2.35 8.94
CA ASP A 893 -21.32 2.62 9.40
C ASP A 893 -22.40 2.09 8.46
N MET A 894 -22.09 1.91 7.16
CA MET A 894 -22.97 1.31 6.17
C MET A 894 -23.05 -0.23 6.27
N LEU A 895 -22.22 -0.87 7.08
CA LEU A 895 -22.25 -2.32 7.26
C LEU A 895 -23.45 -2.77 8.12
N PRO A 896 -23.99 -3.98 7.87
CA PRO A 896 -25.01 -4.57 8.73
C PRO A 896 -24.57 -4.64 10.21
N LEU A 897 -25.53 -4.55 11.14
CA LEU A 897 -25.25 -4.43 12.58
C LEU A 897 -24.46 -5.61 13.14
N ASP A 898 -24.79 -6.82 12.70
CA ASP A 898 -24.08 -8.03 13.10
C ASP A 898 -22.63 -8.04 12.63
N VAL A 899 -22.32 -7.38 11.51
CA VAL A 899 -20.93 -7.19 11.02
C VAL A 899 -20.17 -6.19 11.87
N ARG A 900 -20.82 -5.10 12.25
CA ARG A 900 -20.18 -4.09 13.07
C ARG A 900 -19.99 -4.59 14.49
N PHE A 901 -20.98 -5.25 15.06
CA PHE A 901 -21.08 -5.61 16.48
C PHE A 901 -21.42 -7.11 16.64
N PRO A 902 -20.44 -8.01 16.44
CA PRO A 902 -20.68 -9.45 16.57
C PRO A 902 -21.18 -9.85 17.96
N GLU A 903 -20.92 -9.04 18.99
CA GLU A 903 -21.38 -9.22 20.38
C GLU A 903 -22.90 -9.34 20.47
N LEU A 904 -23.66 -8.72 19.54
CA LEU A 904 -25.12 -8.87 19.45
C LEU A 904 -25.57 -10.31 19.16
N ARG A 905 -24.67 -11.17 18.67
CA ARG A 905 -24.92 -12.60 18.44
C ARG A 905 -24.20 -13.49 19.44
N ILE A 906 -22.92 -13.21 19.71
CA ILE A 906 -22.06 -14.14 20.47
C ILE A 906 -22.05 -13.86 21.97
N ASP A 907 -22.24 -12.61 22.40
CA ASP A 907 -22.16 -12.21 23.82
C ASP A 907 -23.18 -11.10 24.16
N THR A 908 -24.45 -11.47 24.01
CA THR A 908 -25.59 -10.60 24.31
C THR A 908 -25.61 -10.08 25.74
N PHE A 909 -24.88 -10.74 26.66
CA PHE A 909 -24.86 -10.36 28.07
C PHE A 909 -23.88 -9.22 28.35
N ALA A 910 -22.74 -9.17 27.64
CA ALA A 910 -21.88 -7.98 27.65
C ALA A 910 -22.60 -6.75 27.05
N VAL A 911 -23.41 -6.94 26.01
CA VAL A 911 -24.27 -5.87 25.47
C VAL A 911 -25.32 -5.43 26.50
N ASP A 912 -25.94 -6.36 27.23
CA ASP A 912 -26.88 -6.04 28.31
C ASP A 912 -26.22 -5.16 29.39
N LEU A 913 -24.98 -5.46 29.78
CA LEU A 913 -24.21 -4.59 30.69
C LEU A 913 -24.07 -3.17 30.13
N ILE A 914 -23.66 -3.02 28.87
CA ILE A 914 -23.50 -1.70 28.24
C ILE A 914 -24.84 -0.95 28.26
N LEU A 915 -25.94 -1.57 27.81
CA LEU A 915 -27.24 -0.91 27.81
C LEU A 915 -27.77 -0.60 29.22
N THR A 916 -27.48 -1.47 30.19
CA THR A 916 -27.82 -1.24 31.60
C THR A 916 -27.10 0.00 32.16
N THR A 917 -25.85 0.21 31.76
CA THR A 917 -25.09 1.39 32.19
C THR A 917 -25.61 2.68 31.55
N VAL A 918 -26.04 2.61 30.28
CA VAL A 918 -26.72 3.72 29.58
C VAL A 918 -28.06 4.03 30.24
N TYR A 919 -28.84 3.01 30.59
CA TYR A 919 -30.11 3.17 31.30
C TYR A 919 -29.90 3.84 32.67
N ALA A 920 -28.92 3.38 33.45
CA ALA A 920 -28.60 3.96 34.76
C ALA A 920 -28.21 5.44 34.65
N ALA A 921 -27.42 5.82 33.64
CA ALA A 921 -27.06 7.20 33.37
C ALA A 921 -28.26 8.06 32.95
N ALA A 922 -29.14 7.56 32.09
CA ALA A 922 -30.37 8.24 31.73
C ALA A 922 -31.28 8.43 32.96
N ARG A 923 -31.45 7.39 33.77
CA ARG A 923 -32.30 7.41 34.98
C ARG A 923 -31.83 8.42 36.03
N CYS A 924 -30.53 8.68 36.14
CA CYS A 924 -30.03 9.71 37.06
C CYS A 924 -30.23 11.14 36.54
N GLY A 925 -30.77 11.32 35.33
CA GLY A 925 -31.05 12.63 34.71
C GLY A 925 -29.80 13.36 34.19
N LYS A 926 -28.61 12.75 34.28
CA LYS A 926 -27.33 13.35 33.90
C LYS A 926 -26.91 12.91 32.50
N MET A 927 -27.50 13.53 31.47
CA MET A 927 -27.14 13.26 30.08
C MET A 927 -25.68 13.62 29.74
N GLU A 928 -25.02 14.45 30.56
CA GLU A 928 -23.57 14.70 30.47
C GLU A 928 -22.71 13.43 30.60
N LEU A 929 -23.26 12.34 31.15
CA LEU A 929 -22.60 11.03 31.23
C LEU A 929 -22.78 10.15 29.98
N LEU A 930 -23.59 10.62 29.04
CA LEU A 930 -23.85 10.00 27.74
C LEU A 930 -23.45 10.97 26.60
N PRO A 931 -22.18 11.42 26.55
CA PRO A 931 -21.77 12.45 25.60
C PRO A 931 -21.92 11.96 24.15
N GLY A 932 -22.56 12.78 23.32
CA GLY A 932 -22.84 12.47 21.92
C GLY A 932 -23.96 11.45 21.70
N CYS A 933 -24.75 11.11 22.74
CA CYS A 933 -25.92 10.26 22.59
C CYS A 933 -26.90 10.87 21.57
N PRO A 934 -27.38 10.09 20.57
CA PRO A 934 -28.34 10.58 19.58
C PRO A 934 -29.71 10.91 20.17
N ILE A 935 -30.02 10.37 21.35
CA ILE A 935 -31.26 10.58 22.08
C ILE A 935 -30.97 11.50 23.26
N THR A 936 -31.34 12.77 23.12
CA THR A 936 -30.97 13.84 24.06
C THR A 936 -31.86 13.90 25.31
N ASN A 937 -32.98 13.17 25.31
CA ASN A 937 -33.92 13.12 26.43
C ASN A 937 -33.76 11.82 27.22
N ALA A 938 -33.41 11.95 28.51
CA ALA A 938 -33.25 10.84 29.44
C ALA A 938 -34.48 9.92 29.58
N VAL A 939 -35.70 10.48 29.51
CA VAL A 939 -36.95 9.71 29.59
C VAL A 939 -37.13 8.87 28.33
N TRP A 940 -36.74 9.40 27.16
CA TRP A 940 -36.82 8.64 25.91
C TRP A 940 -35.79 7.53 25.85
N VAL A 941 -34.56 7.76 26.33
CA VAL A 941 -33.56 6.68 26.45
C VAL A 941 -34.11 5.53 27.29
N GLN A 942 -34.71 5.84 28.44
CA GLN A 942 -35.35 4.84 29.31
C GLN A 942 -36.49 4.13 28.57
N GLY A 943 -37.42 4.88 27.97
CA GLY A 943 -38.55 4.33 27.23
C GLY A 943 -38.15 3.41 26.08
N ILE A 944 -37.09 3.75 25.32
CA ILE A 944 -36.56 2.90 24.25
C ILE A 944 -36.01 1.59 24.81
N LEU A 945 -35.18 1.67 25.85
CA LEU A 945 -34.56 0.46 26.42
C LEU A 945 -35.60 -0.44 27.09
N ASP A 946 -36.63 0.13 27.72
CA ASP A 946 -37.70 -0.64 28.34
C ASP A 946 -38.62 -1.34 27.32
N THR A 947 -38.62 -0.97 26.03
CA THR A 947 -39.35 -1.72 24.99
C THR A 947 -38.56 -2.87 24.37
N LEU A 948 -37.24 -2.94 24.61
CA LEU A 948 -36.40 -3.99 24.03
C LEU A 948 -36.70 -5.36 24.65
N PRO A 949 -36.62 -6.45 23.87
CA PRO A 949 -36.72 -7.80 24.41
C PRO A 949 -35.43 -8.17 25.16
N HIS A 950 -35.45 -9.30 25.86
CA HIS A 950 -34.22 -9.89 26.37
C HIS A 950 -33.24 -10.16 25.20
N LEU A 951 -32.01 -9.64 25.27
CA LEU A 951 -31.11 -9.60 24.11
C LEU A 951 -30.71 -10.97 23.56
N SER A 952 -30.87 -12.05 24.33
CA SER A 952 -30.66 -13.42 23.82
C SER A 952 -31.59 -13.78 22.64
N THR A 953 -32.72 -13.10 22.47
CA THR A 953 -33.62 -13.32 21.34
C THR A 953 -33.04 -12.78 20.02
N LEU A 954 -31.99 -11.97 20.06
CA LEU A 954 -31.34 -11.41 18.88
C LEU A 954 -30.46 -12.43 18.14
N ARG A 955 -29.97 -13.46 18.83
CA ARG A 955 -29.02 -14.44 18.26
C ARG A 955 -29.49 -15.11 16.96
N PRO A 956 -30.72 -15.68 16.89
CA PRO A 956 -31.20 -16.36 15.68
C PRO A 956 -31.73 -15.43 14.59
N VAL A 957 -31.79 -14.11 14.82
CA VAL A 957 -32.46 -13.18 13.90
C VAL A 957 -31.60 -12.90 12.67
N ALA A 958 -32.15 -13.07 11.47
CA ALA A 958 -31.44 -12.78 10.22
C ALA A 958 -31.15 -11.27 10.04
N ASN A 959 -32.15 -10.40 10.23
CA ASN A 959 -32.01 -8.95 10.07
C ASN A 959 -32.23 -8.21 11.41
N LEU A 960 -31.13 -7.95 12.12
CA LEU A 960 -31.15 -7.27 13.42
C LEU A 960 -31.75 -5.88 13.37
N ALA A 961 -31.42 -5.07 12.35
CA ALA A 961 -31.90 -3.69 12.23
C ALA A 961 -33.43 -3.64 12.15
N ARG A 962 -34.01 -4.45 11.26
CA ARG A 962 -35.48 -4.56 11.12
C ARG A 962 -36.15 -5.08 12.38
N HIS A 963 -35.52 -6.04 13.07
CA HIS A 963 -36.07 -6.60 14.30
C HIS A 963 -36.05 -5.58 15.44
N LEU A 964 -34.95 -4.83 15.63
CA LEU A 964 -34.86 -3.75 16.61
C LEU A 964 -35.88 -2.64 16.32
N ALA A 965 -36.02 -2.25 15.05
CA ALA A 965 -37.01 -1.26 14.60
C ALA A 965 -38.46 -1.67 14.91
N SER A 966 -38.75 -2.97 15.04
CA SER A 966 -40.08 -3.46 15.40
C SER A 966 -40.47 -3.20 16.87
N PHE A 967 -39.49 -3.01 17.76
CA PHE A 967 -39.71 -2.64 19.16
C PHE A 967 -39.72 -1.12 19.37
N HIS A 968 -38.83 -0.41 18.69
CA HIS A 968 -38.82 1.06 18.69
C HIS A 968 -38.03 1.58 17.48
N ARG A 969 -38.52 2.64 16.82
CA ARG A 969 -37.89 3.22 15.62
C ARG A 969 -36.44 3.69 15.86
N ASP A 970 -36.14 4.18 17.06
CA ASP A 970 -34.83 4.70 17.46
C ASP A 970 -33.96 3.64 18.21
N ALA A 971 -34.42 2.39 18.35
CA ALA A 971 -33.69 1.34 19.07
C ALA A 971 -32.31 1.06 18.46
N GLU A 972 -32.27 0.86 17.14
CA GLU A 972 -31.01 0.65 16.41
C GLU A 972 -30.05 1.82 16.63
N ARG A 973 -30.54 3.05 16.50
CA ARG A 973 -29.73 4.27 16.63
C ARG A 973 -29.09 4.38 18.03
N LEU A 974 -29.84 4.03 19.08
CA LEU A 974 -29.34 4.04 20.45
C LEU A 974 -28.31 2.92 20.70
N ILE A 975 -28.59 1.69 20.23
CA ILE A 975 -27.69 0.54 20.41
C ILE A 975 -26.38 0.74 19.64
N VAL A 976 -26.47 1.19 18.38
CA VAL A 976 -25.29 1.52 17.55
C VAL A 976 -24.44 2.57 18.26
N TRP A 977 -25.06 3.64 18.77
CA TRP A 977 -24.31 4.64 19.52
C TRP A 977 -23.67 4.03 20.77
N ALA A 978 -24.39 3.27 21.59
CA ALA A 978 -23.85 2.70 22.83
C ALA A 978 -22.62 1.80 22.56
N LEU A 979 -22.67 1.01 21.49
CA LEU A 979 -21.59 0.09 21.10
C LEU A 979 -20.47 0.76 20.28
N THR A 980 -20.68 1.97 19.75
CA THR A 980 -19.66 2.73 19.01
C THR A 980 -18.97 3.78 19.90
N HIS A 981 -19.72 4.34 20.85
CA HIS A 981 -19.23 5.30 21.83
C HIS A 981 -18.07 4.71 22.64
N PHE A 982 -18.18 3.42 22.95
CA PHE A 982 -17.10 2.59 23.45
C PHE A 982 -16.38 1.90 22.28
N ARG A 983 -15.19 2.40 21.90
CA ARG A 983 -14.34 1.81 20.85
C ARG A 983 -13.40 0.70 21.35
N GLY A 984 -13.82 -0.09 22.33
CA GLY A 984 -13.05 -1.22 22.87
C GLY A 984 -13.74 -2.57 22.67
N PHE A 985 -13.28 -3.59 23.37
CA PHE A 985 -13.86 -4.94 23.39
C PHE A 985 -14.11 -5.38 24.84
N LEU A 986 -15.39 -5.38 25.23
CA LEU A 986 -15.89 -5.81 26.52
C LEU A 986 -16.65 -7.13 26.32
N THR A 987 -16.30 -8.17 27.07
CA THR A 987 -16.94 -9.48 26.97
C THR A 987 -17.09 -10.13 28.34
N THR A 988 -18.01 -11.09 28.45
CA THR A 988 -18.18 -11.95 29.61
C THR A 988 -16.89 -12.75 29.86
N ALA A 989 -16.41 -12.77 31.10
CA ALA A 989 -15.15 -13.43 31.43
C ALA A 989 -15.29 -14.97 31.41
N THR A 990 -14.47 -15.64 30.58
CA THR A 990 -14.41 -17.10 30.44
C THR A 990 -12.97 -17.61 30.62
N GLY A 991 -12.80 -18.94 30.73
CA GLY A 991 -11.49 -19.58 30.88
C GLY A 991 -10.62 -18.99 32.01
N ILE A 992 -9.35 -18.73 31.70
CA ILE A 992 -8.37 -18.12 32.63
C ILE A 992 -8.73 -16.67 33.04
N LEU A 993 -9.60 -16.00 32.28
CA LEU A 993 -10.06 -14.65 32.58
C LEU A 993 -11.19 -14.64 33.62
N LYS A 994 -11.78 -15.79 33.92
CA LYS A 994 -12.82 -15.91 34.94
C LYS A 994 -12.18 -16.10 36.32
N ILE A 995 -12.39 -15.14 37.20
CA ILE A 995 -11.85 -15.19 38.57
C ILE A 995 -12.67 -16.20 39.38
N PRO A 996 -12.03 -17.22 39.97
CA PRO A 996 -12.74 -18.22 40.77
C PRO A 996 -13.17 -17.66 42.13
N SER A 997 -14.03 -18.40 42.83
CA SER A 997 -14.36 -18.16 44.25
C SER A 997 -15.00 -16.79 44.56
N LEU A 998 -15.63 -16.15 43.57
CA LEU A 998 -16.52 -15.02 43.81
C LEU A 998 -17.88 -15.50 44.37
N PRO A 999 -18.63 -14.65 45.10
CA PRO A 999 -19.98 -14.98 45.57
C PRO A 999 -20.89 -15.53 44.47
N THR A 1000 -21.75 -16.48 44.83
CA THR A 1000 -22.75 -17.04 43.90
C THR A 1000 -23.63 -15.93 43.33
N GLY A 1001 -23.83 -15.93 42.02
CA GLY A 1001 -24.57 -14.89 41.30
C GLY A 1001 -23.72 -13.70 40.86
N THR A 1002 -22.42 -13.64 41.17
CA THR A 1002 -21.54 -12.61 40.61
C THR A 1002 -21.28 -12.84 39.13
N HIS A 1003 -21.58 -11.83 38.31
CA HIS A 1003 -21.20 -11.79 36.90
C HIS A 1003 -19.87 -11.05 36.71
N GLN A 1004 -19.06 -11.52 35.78
CA GLN A 1004 -17.72 -11.03 35.53
C GLN A 1004 -17.58 -10.67 34.06
N PHE A 1005 -17.12 -9.47 33.80
CA PHE A 1005 -16.81 -9.00 32.46
C PHE A 1005 -15.37 -8.52 32.40
N ILE A 1006 -14.74 -8.73 31.25
CA ILE A 1006 -13.38 -8.32 30.98
C ILE A 1006 -13.36 -7.26 29.88
N LEU A 1007 -12.69 -6.15 30.18
CA LEU A 1007 -12.29 -5.16 29.17
C LEU A 1007 -10.98 -5.63 28.55
N ALA A 1008 -11.10 -6.49 27.54
CA ALA A 1008 -9.97 -7.17 26.91
C ALA A 1008 -9.08 -6.21 26.11
N SER A 1009 -9.69 -5.18 25.50
CA SER A 1009 -8.97 -4.00 25.01
C SER A 1009 -9.85 -2.76 25.12
N ALA A 1010 -9.29 -1.64 25.58
CA ALA A 1010 -9.95 -0.33 25.56
C ALA A 1010 -9.88 0.29 24.15
N SER A 1011 -10.26 1.57 24.03
CA SER A 1011 -10.04 2.30 22.77
C SER A 1011 -8.55 2.40 22.43
N PRO A 1012 -8.19 2.46 21.13
CA PRO A 1012 -6.78 2.52 20.72
C PRO A 1012 -6.00 3.64 21.43
N ASP A 1013 -6.61 4.83 21.60
CA ASP A 1013 -5.99 5.96 22.30
C ASP A 1013 -5.71 5.68 23.78
N LEU A 1014 -6.61 4.96 24.47
CA LEU A 1014 -6.46 4.64 25.88
C LEU A 1014 -5.39 3.56 26.08
N GLU A 1015 -5.41 2.51 25.26
CA GLU A 1015 -4.36 1.48 25.30
C GLU A 1015 -2.99 2.09 24.97
N MET A 1016 -2.93 3.07 24.06
CA MET A 1016 -1.68 3.72 23.68
C MET A 1016 -1.09 4.52 24.84
N LYS A 1017 -1.91 5.34 25.50
CA LYS A 1017 -1.50 6.14 26.66
C LYS A 1017 -1.06 5.24 27.81
N TYR A 1018 -1.78 4.16 28.05
CA TYR A 1018 -1.42 3.18 29.08
C TYR A 1018 -0.12 2.44 28.76
N SER A 1019 0.03 1.91 27.55
CA SER A 1019 1.24 1.21 27.10
C SER A 1019 2.48 2.13 27.11
N SER A 1020 2.31 3.41 26.75
CA SER A 1020 3.36 4.42 26.81
C SER A 1020 3.82 4.69 28.25
N SER A 1021 2.86 4.78 29.18
CA SER A 1021 3.14 4.96 30.61
C SER A 1021 3.84 3.73 31.20
N LEU A 1022 3.40 2.53 30.79
CA LEU A 1022 3.97 1.26 31.22
C LEU A 1022 5.43 1.10 30.73
N SER A 1023 5.69 1.45 29.47
CA SER A 1023 7.02 1.42 28.85
C SER A 1023 7.96 2.44 29.48
N SER A 1024 7.47 3.66 29.74
CA SER A 1024 8.25 4.73 30.37
C SER A 1024 8.61 4.41 31.83
N TYR A 1025 7.81 3.58 32.51
CA TYR A 1025 8.05 3.18 33.90
C TYR A 1025 9.11 2.08 34.04
N SER A 1026 9.32 1.24 33.03
CA SER A 1026 10.14 0.04 33.14
C SER A 1026 11.51 0.17 32.46
N LYS A 1027 12.58 -0.03 33.24
CA LYS A 1027 13.95 -0.27 32.72
C LYS A 1027 14.21 -1.73 32.34
N TYR A 1028 13.23 -2.62 32.55
CA TYR A 1028 13.36 -4.07 32.42
C TYR A 1028 12.30 -4.65 31.46
N PRO A 1029 12.53 -5.85 30.89
CA PRO A 1029 11.62 -6.45 29.89
C PRO A 1029 10.20 -6.76 30.39
N ASN A 1030 9.98 -6.88 31.71
CA ASN A 1030 8.65 -7.08 32.30
C ASN A 1030 8.27 -5.90 33.20
N PRO A 1031 7.42 -4.96 32.72
CA PRO A 1031 7.01 -3.80 33.50
C PRO A 1031 6.10 -4.22 34.67
N LYS A 1032 6.40 -3.70 35.87
CA LYS A 1032 5.64 -3.99 37.09
C LYS A 1032 4.27 -3.29 37.07
N THR A 1033 3.21 -4.05 37.31
CA THR A 1033 1.84 -3.52 37.51
C THR A 1033 1.24 -4.05 38.81
N THR A 1034 0.30 -3.29 39.38
CA THR A 1034 -0.44 -3.63 40.60
C THR A 1034 -1.93 -3.68 40.31
N VAL A 1035 -2.62 -4.66 40.91
CA VAL A 1035 -4.08 -4.77 40.85
C VAL A 1035 -4.69 -3.95 41.97
N LEU A 1036 -5.54 -3.00 41.63
CA LEU A 1036 -6.31 -2.20 42.58
C LEU A 1036 -7.79 -2.16 42.17
N PHE A 1037 -8.66 -1.76 43.08
CA PHE A 1037 -10.11 -1.75 42.86
C PHE A 1037 -10.67 -0.33 42.87
N HIS A 1038 -11.63 -0.05 42.01
CA HIS A 1038 -12.38 1.21 41.99
C HIS A 1038 -13.87 0.96 42.21
N GLY A 1039 -14.45 1.65 43.21
CA GLY A 1039 -15.88 1.64 43.48
C GLY A 1039 -16.58 2.84 42.89
N THR A 1040 -17.63 2.63 42.11
CA THR A 1040 -18.44 3.71 41.53
C THR A 1040 -19.86 3.24 41.23
N SER A 1041 -20.73 4.16 40.84
CA SER A 1041 -22.09 3.84 40.40
C SER A 1041 -22.15 3.55 38.89
N LEU A 1042 -23.14 2.75 38.50
CA LEU A 1042 -23.25 2.22 37.15
C LEU A 1042 -23.44 3.28 36.06
N ASP A 1043 -24.05 4.42 36.39
CA ASP A 1043 -24.21 5.60 35.54
C ASP A 1043 -22.89 6.18 35.03
N ARG A 1044 -21.77 5.89 35.70
CA ARG A 1044 -20.44 6.39 35.32
C ARG A 1044 -19.73 5.49 34.33
N LEU A 1045 -20.12 4.22 34.24
CA LEU A 1045 -19.42 3.26 33.41
C LEU A 1045 -19.40 3.62 31.91
N PRO A 1046 -20.44 4.20 31.27
CA PRO A 1046 -20.38 4.57 29.85
C PRO A 1046 -19.22 5.54 29.57
N SER A 1047 -19.08 6.57 30.41
CA SER A 1047 -18.00 7.55 30.31
C SER A 1047 -16.63 6.95 30.65
N ILE A 1048 -16.55 6.04 31.63
CA ILE A 1048 -15.31 5.35 32.01
C ILE A 1048 -14.83 4.42 30.88
N LEU A 1049 -15.74 3.67 30.25
CA LEU A 1049 -15.41 2.79 29.12
C LEU A 1049 -14.93 3.60 27.90
N ALA A 1050 -15.58 4.74 27.61
CA ALA A 1050 -15.20 5.59 26.49
C ALA A 1050 -13.88 6.35 26.70
N SER A 1051 -13.60 6.77 27.94
CA SER A 1051 -12.58 7.79 28.20
C SER A 1051 -11.60 7.50 29.34
N GLY A 1052 -11.67 6.31 29.92
CA GLY A 1052 -10.88 5.88 31.08
C GLY A 1052 -11.38 6.47 32.40
N LEU A 1053 -10.73 6.08 33.50
CA LEU A 1053 -10.92 6.78 34.78
C LEU A 1053 -10.27 8.16 34.70
N ARG A 1054 -10.96 9.18 35.21
CA ARG A 1054 -10.51 10.59 35.17
C ARG A 1054 -10.62 11.23 36.54
N GLU A 1055 -9.76 12.20 36.79
CA GLU A 1055 -9.84 13.05 37.97
C GLU A 1055 -10.99 14.06 37.84
N TYR A 1056 -11.98 13.93 38.71
CA TYR A 1056 -13.13 14.85 38.81
C TYR A 1056 -13.26 15.50 40.19
N SER A 1057 -12.18 15.50 40.97
CA SER A 1057 -12.15 16.17 42.28
C SER A 1057 -12.40 17.67 42.10
N GLY A 1058 -13.21 18.27 42.98
CA GLY A 1058 -13.62 19.68 42.92
C GLY A 1058 -14.69 20.01 41.87
N THR A 1059 -15.20 19.02 41.12
CA THR A 1059 -16.22 19.24 40.07
C THR A 1059 -17.63 18.85 40.51
N SER A 1060 -18.66 19.25 39.75
CA SER A 1060 -20.05 18.82 39.94
C SER A 1060 -20.25 17.30 39.82
N LEU A 1061 -19.27 16.59 39.26
CA LEU A 1061 -19.28 15.14 39.11
C LEU A 1061 -18.62 14.39 40.28
N GLN A 1062 -17.98 15.10 41.22
CA GLN A 1062 -17.45 14.49 42.44
C GLN A 1062 -18.59 13.91 43.28
N ARG A 1063 -18.53 12.59 43.57
CA ARG A 1063 -19.53 11.91 44.42
C ARG A 1063 -19.13 11.87 45.89
N THR A 1064 -17.84 11.67 46.15
CA THR A 1064 -17.29 11.54 47.50
C THR A 1064 -16.17 12.55 47.70
N GLY A 1065 -16.00 13.02 48.93
CA GLY A 1065 -14.96 14.01 49.26
C GLY A 1065 -13.55 13.53 48.89
N ALA A 1066 -12.68 14.46 48.51
CA ALA A 1066 -11.28 14.21 48.19
C ALA A 1066 -10.39 14.31 49.46
N VAL A 1067 -10.65 13.45 50.45
CA VAL A 1067 -10.02 13.52 51.80
C VAL A 1067 -8.50 13.38 51.77
N HIS A 1068 -7.94 12.67 50.78
CA HIS A 1068 -6.51 12.48 50.59
C HIS A 1068 -5.95 13.27 49.39
N GLY A 1069 -6.60 14.38 49.03
CA GLY A 1069 -6.24 15.22 47.88
C GLY A 1069 -6.96 14.83 46.60
N ASN A 1070 -6.78 15.66 45.58
CA ASN A 1070 -7.47 15.48 44.30
C ASN A 1070 -6.87 14.32 43.50
N GLY A 1071 -7.70 13.45 42.92
CA GLY A 1071 -7.22 12.38 42.04
C GLY A 1071 -8.24 11.27 41.83
N ILE A 1072 -7.77 10.18 41.23
CA ILE A 1072 -8.50 8.93 41.01
C ILE A 1072 -8.24 8.00 42.19
N TYR A 1073 -9.28 7.74 42.97
CA TYR A 1073 -9.21 6.92 44.17
C TYR A 1073 -9.32 5.43 43.84
N LEU A 1074 -8.41 4.64 44.39
CA LEU A 1074 -8.35 3.19 44.25
C LEU A 1074 -8.08 2.55 45.61
N ALA A 1075 -8.48 1.30 45.79
CA ALA A 1075 -8.26 0.55 47.02
C ALA A 1075 -7.56 -0.78 46.77
N GLU A 1076 -6.75 -1.23 47.73
CA GLU A 1076 -6.18 -2.59 47.73
C GLU A 1076 -7.28 -3.63 47.99
N GLU A 1077 -8.21 -3.33 48.90
CA GLU A 1077 -9.33 -4.21 49.24
C GLU A 1077 -10.58 -3.92 48.41
N PRO A 1078 -11.13 -4.92 47.69
CA PRO A 1078 -12.35 -4.72 46.89
C PRO A 1078 -13.58 -4.46 47.76
N SER A 1079 -13.60 -4.90 49.02
CA SER A 1079 -14.67 -4.59 49.98
C SER A 1079 -14.74 -3.09 50.31
N PHE A 1080 -13.60 -2.42 50.34
CA PHE A 1080 -13.54 -0.97 50.53
C PHE A 1080 -14.12 -0.25 49.32
N SER A 1081 -13.69 -0.62 48.11
CA SER A 1081 -14.29 -0.11 46.87
C SER A 1081 -15.78 -0.43 46.74
N PHE A 1082 -16.21 -1.62 47.15
CA PHE A 1082 -17.62 -2.02 47.13
C PHE A 1082 -18.53 -1.08 47.94
N SER A 1083 -18.02 -0.46 49.02
CA SER A 1083 -18.78 0.50 49.83
C SER A 1083 -19.19 1.77 49.04
N TYR A 1084 -18.45 2.11 47.98
CA TYR A 1084 -18.74 3.24 47.07
C TYR A 1084 -19.68 2.86 45.92
N SER A 1085 -19.99 1.57 45.78
CA SER A 1085 -20.82 1.02 44.72
C SER A 1085 -22.29 0.99 45.10
N ALA A 1086 -23.13 1.76 44.40
CA ALA A 1086 -24.58 1.75 44.60
C ALA A 1086 -25.24 0.54 43.91
N THR A 1087 -26.39 0.10 44.41
CA THR A 1087 -27.24 -0.89 43.74
C THR A 1087 -27.74 -0.34 42.42
N ALA A 1088 -27.50 -1.09 41.35
CA ALA A 1088 -27.89 -0.78 40.00
C ALA A 1088 -29.39 -0.88 39.82
N VAL A 1089 -29.91 0.04 39.02
CA VAL A 1089 -31.22 -0.09 38.42
C VAL A 1089 -31.03 -0.31 36.92
N SER A 1090 -31.65 -1.35 36.40
CA SER A 1090 -31.58 -1.71 34.99
C SER A 1090 -32.88 -1.38 34.24
N TRP A 1091 -32.83 -1.56 32.93
CA TRP A 1091 -34.01 -1.62 32.07
C TRP A 1091 -34.78 -2.93 32.29
N THR A 1092 -36.04 -2.94 31.84
CA THR A 1092 -37.08 -3.94 32.21
C THR A 1092 -36.66 -5.39 31.97
N ASN A 1093 -36.02 -5.70 30.84
CA ASN A 1093 -35.67 -7.07 30.46
C ASN A 1093 -34.17 -7.40 30.63
N SER A 1094 -33.45 -6.62 31.43
CA SER A 1094 -32.05 -6.88 31.77
C SER A 1094 -31.88 -8.00 32.81
N GLY A 1095 -30.81 -8.78 32.67
CA GLY A 1095 -30.40 -9.75 33.70
C GLY A 1095 -29.63 -9.13 34.87
N LEU A 1096 -29.36 -7.82 34.86
CA LEU A 1096 -28.43 -7.16 35.79
C LEU A 1096 -29.12 -6.24 36.82
N ASN A 1097 -30.44 -6.36 36.98
CA ASN A 1097 -31.19 -5.59 37.97
C ASN A 1097 -30.75 -5.93 39.41
N GLY A 1098 -30.63 -4.92 40.27
CA GLY A 1098 -30.29 -5.13 41.69
C GLY A 1098 -28.83 -5.54 41.96
N MET A 1099 -27.96 -5.44 40.97
CA MET A 1099 -26.53 -5.75 41.09
C MET A 1099 -25.70 -4.54 41.55
N ARG A 1100 -24.49 -4.74 42.07
CA ARG A 1100 -23.55 -3.68 42.47
C ARG A 1100 -22.23 -3.87 41.73
N MET A 1101 -21.63 -2.77 41.26
CA MET A 1101 -20.45 -2.82 40.39
C MET A 1101 -19.16 -2.51 41.13
N VAL A 1102 -18.12 -3.31 40.97
CA VAL A 1102 -16.73 -2.96 41.33
C VAL A 1102 -15.85 -3.14 40.11
N LEU A 1103 -14.97 -2.18 39.87
CA LEU A 1103 -14.00 -2.25 38.78
C LEU A 1103 -12.69 -2.82 39.31
N GLY A 1104 -12.12 -3.77 38.57
CA GLY A 1104 -10.75 -4.23 38.76
C GLY A 1104 -9.83 -3.48 37.81
N CYS A 1105 -8.85 -2.78 38.38
CA CYS A 1105 -7.95 -1.89 37.67
C CYS A 1105 -6.52 -2.42 37.67
N GLU A 1106 -5.85 -2.21 36.55
CA GLU A 1106 -4.44 -2.49 36.36
C GLU A 1106 -3.67 -1.17 36.41
N VAL A 1107 -2.77 -1.04 37.39
CA VAL A 1107 -2.06 0.21 37.66
C VAL A 1107 -0.56 0.04 37.41
N VAL A 1108 0.04 1.01 36.72
CA VAL A 1108 1.48 1.03 36.45
C VAL A 1108 2.25 1.23 37.76
N GLY A 1109 3.23 0.37 38.03
CA GLY A 1109 4.03 0.39 39.25
C GLY A 1109 3.28 -0.04 40.50
N ASP A 1110 3.64 0.54 41.64
CA ASP A 1110 3.04 0.28 42.97
C ASP A 1110 1.80 1.17 43.26
N GLY A 1111 1.30 1.90 42.27
CA GLY A 1111 0.32 2.96 42.46
C GLY A 1111 0.88 4.13 43.28
N ASN A 1112 -0.01 4.87 43.96
CA ASN A 1112 0.38 5.98 44.84
C ASN A 1112 -0.38 5.88 46.17
N SER A 1113 0.16 5.12 47.12
CA SER A 1113 -0.46 4.89 48.43
C SER A 1113 -0.42 6.16 49.28
N VAL A 1114 -1.58 6.64 49.72
CA VAL A 1114 -1.73 7.86 50.53
C VAL A 1114 -2.25 7.56 51.94
N ALA A 1115 -2.81 6.38 52.15
CA ALA A 1115 -3.22 5.84 53.44
C ALA A 1115 -3.23 4.30 53.35
N LYS A 1116 -3.37 3.61 54.50
CA LYS A 1116 -3.40 2.14 54.53
C LYS A 1116 -4.51 1.60 53.61
N GLY A 1117 -4.12 0.91 52.54
CA GLY A 1117 -5.02 0.32 51.56
C GLY A 1117 -5.67 1.30 50.57
N VAL A 1118 -5.26 2.57 50.54
CA VAL A 1118 -5.85 3.63 49.68
C VAL A 1118 -4.80 4.25 48.79
N HIS A 1119 -5.09 4.33 47.50
CA HIS A 1119 -4.24 4.96 46.50
C HIS A 1119 -4.97 6.11 45.79
N VAL A 1120 -4.22 7.17 45.45
CA VAL A 1120 -4.74 8.32 44.70
C VAL A 1120 -3.84 8.62 43.52
N LEU A 1121 -4.33 8.40 42.30
CA LEU A 1121 -3.58 8.65 41.06
C LEU A 1121 -3.97 10.01 40.45
N HIS A 1122 -2.97 10.77 40.01
CA HIS A 1122 -3.18 12.04 39.29
C HIS A 1122 -3.11 11.87 37.76
N ASP A 1123 -2.40 10.84 37.30
CA ASP A 1123 -2.22 10.57 35.88
C ASP A 1123 -3.18 9.46 35.43
N PRO A 1124 -4.23 9.78 34.65
CA PRO A 1124 -5.17 8.77 34.16
C PRO A 1124 -4.50 7.76 33.21
N ALA A 1125 -3.36 8.07 32.61
CA ALA A 1125 -2.63 7.13 31.76
C ALA A 1125 -1.98 5.98 32.54
N LYS A 1126 -1.88 6.08 33.87
CA LYS A 1126 -1.29 5.03 34.72
C LYS A 1126 -2.30 3.98 35.21
N VAL A 1127 -3.57 4.09 34.85
CA VAL A 1127 -4.62 3.16 35.28
C VAL A 1127 -5.48 2.72 34.11
N MET A 1128 -5.71 1.41 34.01
CA MET A 1128 -6.63 0.82 33.05
C MET A 1128 -7.68 -0.02 33.78
N VAL A 1129 -8.94 0.13 33.42
CA VAL A 1129 -9.99 -0.80 33.86
C VAL A 1129 -9.83 -2.08 33.06
N ARG A 1130 -9.74 -3.24 33.72
CA ARG A 1130 -9.67 -4.54 33.05
C ARG A 1130 -10.83 -5.45 33.40
N TYR A 1131 -11.43 -5.26 34.58
CA TYR A 1131 -12.57 -6.05 35.03
C TYR A 1131 -13.75 -5.17 35.41
N VAL A 1132 -14.96 -5.64 35.09
CA VAL A 1132 -16.21 -5.16 35.65
C VAL A 1132 -16.87 -6.32 36.38
N PHE A 1133 -16.92 -6.25 37.71
CA PHE A 1133 -17.58 -7.24 38.54
C PHE A 1133 -18.96 -6.74 38.94
N MET A 1134 -19.98 -7.54 38.66
CA MET A 1134 -21.37 -7.27 39.03
C MET A 1134 -21.78 -8.26 40.12
N PHE A 1135 -21.85 -7.79 41.36
CA PHE A 1135 -22.21 -8.59 42.52
C PHE A 1135 -23.71 -8.47 42.83
N PRO A 1136 -24.37 -9.52 43.36
CA PRO A 1136 -25.70 -9.38 43.93
C PRO A 1136 -25.74 -8.29 45.01
N GLY A 1137 -26.83 -7.53 45.10
CA GLY A 1137 -26.94 -6.42 46.06
C GLY A 1137 -26.69 -6.80 47.53
N SER A 1138 -26.98 -8.06 47.89
CA SER A 1138 -26.75 -8.65 49.22
C SER A 1138 -25.38 -9.32 49.40
N ALA A 1139 -24.56 -9.40 48.36
CA ALA A 1139 -23.27 -10.05 48.42
C ALA A 1139 -22.21 -9.16 49.09
N HIS A 1140 -21.13 -9.81 49.54
CA HIS A 1140 -19.94 -9.15 50.07
C HIS A 1140 -18.78 -9.37 49.10
N ALA A 1141 -17.97 -8.35 48.84
CA ALA A 1141 -16.77 -8.52 48.03
C ALA A 1141 -15.74 -9.39 48.79
N PRO A 1142 -15.10 -10.37 48.12
CA PRO A 1142 -14.10 -11.24 48.75
C PRO A 1142 -12.82 -10.47 49.10
N PRO A 1143 -11.98 -10.95 50.02
CA PRO A 1143 -10.71 -10.28 50.33
C PRO A 1143 -9.75 -10.30 49.13
N SER A 1144 -8.93 -9.25 48.99
CA SER A 1144 -8.03 -9.03 47.85
C SER A 1144 -7.14 -10.25 47.53
N GLN A 1145 -6.59 -10.89 48.56
CA GLN A 1145 -5.73 -12.08 48.46
C GLN A 1145 -6.34 -13.26 47.68
N HIS A 1146 -7.67 -13.36 47.59
CA HIS A 1146 -8.34 -14.43 46.85
C HIS A 1146 -8.52 -14.12 45.35
N VAL A 1147 -8.46 -12.85 44.96
CA VAL A 1147 -8.79 -12.40 43.59
C VAL A 1147 -7.60 -11.81 42.86
N VAL A 1148 -6.70 -11.09 43.56
CA VAL A 1148 -5.56 -10.38 42.97
C VAL A 1148 -4.61 -11.30 42.20
N PRO A 1149 -4.20 -12.49 42.70
CA PRO A 1149 -3.29 -13.37 41.95
C PRO A 1149 -3.86 -13.83 40.61
N ALA A 1150 -5.14 -14.23 40.59
CA ALA A 1150 -5.82 -14.65 39.37
C ALA A 1150 -5.99 -13.47 38.39
N MET A 1151 -6.38 -12.29 38.90
CA MET A 1151 -6.49 -11.08 38.10
C MET A 1151 -5.15 -10.65 37.50
N ALA A 1152 -4.07 -10.68 38.27
CA ALA A 1152 -2.73 -10.33 37.80
C ALA A 1152 -2.26 -11.28 36.69
N SER A 1153 -2.51 -12.58 36.85
CA SER A 1153 -2.23 -13.58 35.82
C SER A 1153 -3.03 -13.33 34.53
N ALA A 1154 -4.33 -13.08 34.66
CA ALA A 1154 -5.20 -12.78 33.53
C ALA A 1154 -4.83 -11.47 32.81
N MET A 1155 -4.53 -10.39 33.55
CA MET A 1155 -4.05 -9.14 32.98
C MET A 1155 -2.72 -9.33 32.25
N SER A 1156 -1.81 -10.14 32.80
CA SER A 1156 -0.56 -10.50 32.12
C SER A 1156 -0.80 -11.29 30.83
N ALA A 1157 -1.76 -12.22 30.84
CA ALA A 1157 -2.14 -12.98 29.66
C ALA A 1157 -2.74 -12.07 28.57
N LEU A 1158 -3.56 -11.07 28.96
CA LEU A 1158 -4.09 -10.07 28.03
C LEU A 1158 -3.00 -9.23 27.38
N ARG A 1159 -2.01 -8.76 28.16
CA ARG A 1159 -0.87 -7.97 27.64
C ARG A 1159 0.04 -8.77 26.70
N THR A 1160 0.34 -10.00 27.07
CA THR A 1160 1.23 -10.88 26.29
C THR A 1160 0.55 -11.48 25.06
N GLY A 1161 -0.78 -11.45 24.98
CA GLY A 1161 -1.54 -12.10 23.91
C GLY A 1161 -1.67 -13.61 24.06
N ALA A 1162 -1.37 -14.15 25.25
CA ALA A 1162 -1.57 -15.56 25.58
C ALA A 1162 -3.06 -15.96 25.63
N VAL A 1163 -3.93 -14.95 25.83
CA VAL A 1163 -5.39 -15.04 25.62
C VAL A 1163 -5.85 -14.12 24.54
#